data_AF-A0A7G1IJJ7-F1
#
_entry.id   AF-A0A7G1IJJ7-F1
#
_cell.length_a   1.000
_cell.length_b   1.000
_cell.length_c   1.000
_cell.angle_alpha   90.00
_cell.angle_beta   90.00
_cell.angle_gamma   90.00
#
_symmetry.space_group_name_H-M   'P 1'
#
loop_
_entity.id
_entity.type
_entity.pdbx_description
1 polymer ?
#
loop_
_entity_poly.entity_id
_entity_poly.type
_entity_poly.pdbx_seq_one_letter_code
_entity_poly.pdbx_strand_id
1 'polypeptide(L)'
;MSGSSSRSFVHLHNHTEYSMLDGAAKINPMLAEVERLQMPAIGMTDHGNMFGASEFYNSATQAGIKPIIGVEAYIAPASRFDTRRIFWGDPSQKADDISGSGSYTHLTMMAENATGLRNLFKLSSLASFEGQLSKWSRMDAELIAEHAEGIIITTGCPSGEVQTRLRLGQEREALEAAARWREIVGPENYFLELMDHGLTIERRVREGLLHIGRTLNIPPLATNDCHYVTRDAAHNHEALLCVQTGKTLSDPNRFKFDGDGYYLKSAAEMRQIWDDEVPGACDSTLLIAERVQSYADVWTPRDRMPVFPVPDGHDPASWLRHEVAAGLRRRFPDGPPASYVTRADYEIDVICAKGFPSYFLIVADLIGYAKSVGIRVGPGRGSAAGSLVAYALGITDIDPIPHGLLFERFLNPERTSMPDIDIDFDDRRRGEMVRYAADKWGHDRVAQVITFGTIKTKAALKDSARIHYGQPGFAIADRITKALPPAIMAKDIPLSGITDPAHERYKEAAEVRGLIETDPDVRTIYQTALGLEGLIRNAGVHACAVIMSSEPLTEAIPLWKRPQDGAIITGWDYPSCEAIGLLKMDFLGLRNLTIIGDAIDNIKANKGIDLDLESVPLDDKPTYELLGRGDTLGCSNSTVGRCATCCAACSPPGSRTSSRCSPCTGPARWARTRTTTTPTARTAARRSSRSTRSWPNPSRRSWPRPTASSSTKSRSCASRRKWPAIRWPEPTFCARRWARRSAKCSTKSTKASRRGCKPTDSPPARSRRCGTPSCRSPTTRSTNRMPPATGWSRTGRPTSRPTIPPSTWPAC
;
A
#
# COMPACT_ATOMS: atom_id res chain seq x y z
N MET A 1 33.87 8.21 30.08
CA MET A 1 32.82 7.19 30.06
C MET A 1 33.24 6.07 29.09
N SER A 2 34.11 5.15 29.51
CA SER A 2 34.74 4.16 28.60
C SER A 2 34.71 2.72 29.13
N GLY A 3 33.71 2.38 29.96
CA GLY A 3 33.64 1.08 30.64
C GLY A 3 32.38 0.25 30.40
N SER A 4 31.37 0.72 29.65
CA SER A 4 30.10 -0.01 29.46
C SER A 4 29.83 -0.51 28.03
N SER A 5 30.62 -0.15 27.01
CA SER A 5 30.33 -0.59 25.63
C SER A 5 30.71 -2.05 25.36
N SER A 6 31.67 -2.64 26.10
CA SER A 6 32.19 -3.99 25.84
C SER A 6 31.23 -5.14 26.18
N ARG A 7 30.03 -4.85 26.71
CA ARG A 7 28.99 -5.84 26.99
C ARG A 7 27.66 -5.54 26.28
N SER A 8 27.63 -4.61 25.33
CA SER A 8 26.43 -4.31 24.54
C SER A 8 26.20 -5.36 23.44
N PHE A 9 25.09 -5.24 22.71
CA PHE A 9 24.67 -6.09 21.60
C PHE A 9 23.74 -5.31 20.66
N VAL A 10 23.73 -5.62 19.36
CA VAL A 10 22.81 -5.05 18.37
C VAL A 10 22.17 -6.17 17.56
N HIS A 11 20.84 -6.23 17.52
CA HIS A 11 20.15 -7.17 16.62
C HIS A 11 20.23 -6.67 15.18
N LEU A 12 20.77 -7.49 14.28
CA LEU A 12 20.91 -7.15 12.86
C LEU A 12 19.90 -7.86 11.95
N HIS A 13 19.41 -9.02 12.36
CA HIS A 13 18.41 -9.82 11.64
C HIS A 13 17.06 -9.68 12.36
N ASN A 14 16.17 -8.86 11.82
CA ASN A 14 14.86 -8.59 12.41
C ASN A 14 13.79 -8.39 11.33
N HIS A 15 12.59 -8.90 11.63
CA HIS A 15 11.39 -8.80 10.80
C HIS A 15 10.40 -7.83 11.43
N THR A 16 10.10 -6.76 10.72
CA THR A 16 9.09 -5.79 11.13
C THR A 16 7.70 -6.23 10.65
N GLU A 17 6.67 -5.45 10.96
CA GLU A 17 5.34 -5.64 10.39
C GLU A 17 5.27 -5.58 8.85
N TYR A 18 6.34 -5.11 8.19
CA TYR A 18 6.48 -5.10 6.73
C TYR A 18 6.91 -6.46 6.15
N SER A 19 7.36 -7.41 6.98
CA SER A 19 7.35 -8.84 6.66
C SER A 19 5.92 -9.37 6.74
N MET A 20 5.09 -8.96 5.77
CA MET A 20 3.63 -9.05 5.85
C MET A 20 3.12 -10.47 6.16
N LEU A 21 2.27 -10.57 7.17
CA LEU A 21 1.69 -11.82 7.69
C LEU A 21 2.70 -12.83 8.24
N ASP A 22 3.87 -12.35 8.67
CA ASP A 22 4.91 -13.14 9.30
C ASP A 22 5.57 -12.35 10.43
N GLY A 23 6.21 -11.22 10.13
CA GLY A 23 6.71 -10.29 11.14
C GLY A 23 5.57 -9.59 11.91
N ALA A 24 5.68 -9.60 13.23
CA ALA A 24 4.74 -8.99 14.18
C ALA A 24 5.38 -7.82 14.97
N ALA A 25 6.64 -7.48 14.70
CA ALA A 25 7.32 -6.36 15.36
C ALA A 25 6.96 -5.02 14.70
N LYS A 26 6.06 -4.27 15.32
CA LYS A 26 5.76 -2.89 14.90
C LYS A 26 6.97 -1.99 15.17
N ILE A 27 7.27 -1.08 14.23
CA ILE A 27 8.50 -0.26 14.28
C ILE A 27 8.60 0.55 15.58
N ASN A 28 7.55 1.28 15.97
CA ASN A 28 7.61 2.14 17.15
C ASN A 28 7.79 1.35 18.47
N PRO A 29 7.03 0.27 18.75
CA PRO A 29 7.32 -0.61 19.89
C PRO A 29 8.71 -1.26 19.85
N MET A 30 9.19 -1.66 18.66
CA MET A 30 10.52 -2.22 18.47
C MET A 30 11.60 -1.22 18.89
N LEU A 31 11.52 0.04 18.43
CA LEU A 31 12.48 1.09 18.81
C LEU A 31 12.43 1.42 20.30
N ALA A 32 11.23 1.47 20.90
CA ALA A 32 11.08 1.68 22.34
C ALA A 32 11.73 0.57 23.17
N GLU A 33 11.65 -0.68 22.72
CA GLU A 33 12.30 -1.82 23.38
C GLU A 33 13.82 -1.77 23.24
N VAL A 34 14.33 -1.42 22.07
CA VAL A 34 15.77 -1.20 21.82
C VAL A 34 16.32 -0.11 22.73
N GLU A 35 15.60 1.01 22.87
CA GLU A 35 15.96 2.09 23.81
C GLU A 35 15.96 1.61 25.26
N ARG A 36 14.91 0.87 25.68
CA ARG A 36 14.79 0.30 27.03
C ARG A 36 15.93 -0.66 27.35
N LEU A 37 16.36 -1.45 26.37
CA LEU A 37 17.48 -2.39 26.47
C LEU A 37 18.86 -1.73 26.28
N GLN A 38 18.89 -0.41 26.04
CA GLN A 38 20.10 0.39 25.89
C GLN A 38 21.02 -0.09 24.75
N MET A 39 20.42 -0.52 23.65
CA MET A 39 21.15 -0.91 22.45
C MET A 39 21.38 0.32 21.54
N PRO A 40 22.59 0.51 20.98
CA PRO A 40 22.91 1.73 20.23
C PRO A 40 22.34 1.78 18.80
N ALA A 41 21.96 0.62 18.25
CA ALA A 41 21.51 0.46 16.88
C ALA A 41 20.55 -0.72 16.76
N ILE A 42 19.85 -0.82 15.63
CA ILE A 42 18.97 -1.94 15.32
C ILE A 42 18.82 -2.13 13.79
N GLY A 43 18.81 -3.39 13.36
CA GLY A 43 18.62 -3.80 11.96
C GLY A 43 17.16 -3.96 11.55
N MET A 44 16.85 -3.69 10.28
CA MET A 44 15.59 -4.05 9.62
C MET A 44 15.92 -4.93 8.41
N THR A 45 15.51 -6.20 8.42
CA THR A 45 15.80 -7.19 7.36
C THR A 45 14.54 -7.92 6.96
N ASP A 46 13.54 -7.17 6.49
CA ASP A 46 12.26 -7.73 6.12
C ASP A 46 12.36 -8.73 4.96
N HIS A 47 11.42 -9.68 4.93
CA HIS A 47 11.37 -10.73 3.92
C HIS A 47 11.12 -10.18 2.50
N GLY A 48 12.16 -10.22 1.66
CA GLY A 48 12.09 -9.97 0.23
C GLY A 48 11.57 -8.58 -0.19
N ASN A 49 11.53 -7.61 0.73
CA ASN A 49 11.05 -6.26 0.46
C ASN A 49 11.71 -5.22 1.37
N MET A 50 11.56 -3.94 1.02
CA MET A 50 12.09 -2.80 1.79
C MET A 50 11.01 -1.73 2.01
N PHE A 51 9.77 -2.18 2.22
CA PHE A 51 8.60 -1.30 2.33
C PHE A 51 8.68 -0.40 3.56
N GLY A 52 9.19 -0.92 4.67
CA GLY A 52 9.34 -0.20 5.94
C GLY A 52 10.53 0.76 6.01
N ALA A 53 11.41 0.79 5.00
CA ALA A 53 12.70 1.48 5.10
C ALA A 53 12.59 2.97 5.44
N SER A 54 11.63 3.68 4.82
CA SER A 54 11.40 5.11 5.07
C SER A 54 10.86 5.37 6.49
N GLU A 55 9.84 4.62 6.92
CA GLU A 55 9.30 4.77 8.28
C GLU A 55 10.36 4.40 9.32
N PHE A 56 11.06 3.29 9.12
CA PHE A 56 12.11 2.81 10.03
C PHE A 56 13.25 3.83 10.16
N TYR A 57 13.76 4.35 9.05
CA TYR A 57 14.81 5.37 9.06
C TYR A 57 14.39 6.61 9.86
N ASN A 58 13.22 7.16 9.55
CA ASN A 58 12.74 8.39 10.17
C ASN A 58 12.47 8.20 11.66
N SER A 59 11.79 7.11 12.04
CA SER A 59 11.45 6.82 13.44
C SER A 59 12.69 6.50 14.27
N ALA A 60 13.64 5.70 13.75
CA ALA A 60 14.88 5.38 14.46
C ALA A 60 15.75 6.63 14.67
N THR A 61 15.91 7.44 13.61
CA THR A 61 16.66 8.70 13.67
C THR A 61 16.03 9.67 14.68
N GLN A 62 14.69 9.78 14.71
CA GLN A 62 13.97 10.61 15.67
C GLN A 62 14.16 10.12 17.12
N ALA A 63 14.23 8.81 17.33
CA ALA A 63 14.49 8.19 18.63
C ALA A 63 15.98 8.22 19.04
N GLY A 64 16.88 8.71 18.18
CA GLY A 64 18.31 8.71 18.44
C GLY A 64 18.96 7.32 18.38
N ILE A 65 18.30 6.35 17.74
CA ILE A 65 18.79 4.99 17.52
C ILE A 65 19.34 4.90 16.11
N LYS A 66 20.53 4.31 15.93
CA LYS A 66 21.12 4.15 14.59
C LYS A 66 20.37 3.08 13.78
N PRO A 67 19.73 3.44 12.65
CA PRO A 67 19.09 2.44 11.79
C PRO A 67 20.13 1.69 10.96
N ILE A 68 19.99 0.37 10.87
CA ILE A 68 20.73 -0.47 9.92
C ILE A 68 19.70 -1.07 8.97
N ILE A 69 19.71 -0.65 7.71
CA ILE A 69 18.66 -1.01 6.76
C ILE A 69 19.16 -2.14 5.87
N GLY A 70 18.37 -3.19 5.80
CA GLY A 70 18.66 -4.41 5.07
C GLY A 70 17.39 -5.03 4.48
N VAL A 71 17.55 -6.28 4.04
CA VAL A 71 16.49 -7.15 3.52
C VAL A 71 16.95 -8.59 3.72
N GLU A 72 16.05 -9.46 4.16
CA GLU A 72 16.30 -10.89 4.05
C GLU A 72 15.77 -11.34 2.67
N ALA A 73 16.70 -11.41 1.71
CA ALA A 73 16.38 -11.66 0.32
C ALA A 73 15.98 -13.13 0.08
N TYR A 74 15.01 -13.33 -0.81
CA TYR A 74 14.77 -14.65 -1.37
C TYR A 74 15.71 -14.89 -2.54
N ILE A 75 16.48 -15.97 -2.50
CA ILE A 75 17.46 -16.31 -3.53
C ILE A 75 16.96 -17.52 -4.32
N ALA A 76 16.88 -17.39 -5.63
CA ALA A 76 16.51 -18.50 -6.50
C ALA A 76 17.59 -19.61 -6.45
N PRO A 77 17.22 -20.90 -6.45
CA PRO A 77 18.19 -22.00 -6.43
C PRO A 77 19.11 -22.09 -7.66
N ALA A 78 18.76 -21.36 -8.72
CA ALA A 78 19.49 -21.25 -9.98
C ALA A 78 19.35 -19.79 -10.48
N SER A 79 18.80 -19.57 -11.67
CA SER A 79 18.49 -18.22 -12.16
C SER A 79 17.17 -17.70 -11.58
N ARG A 80 17.08 -16.39 -11.32
CA ARG A 80 15.84 -15.72 -10.89
C ARG A 80 14.70 -15.86 -11.92
N PHE A 81 15.04 -15.98 -13.19
CA PHE A 81 14.09 -16.20 -14.29
C PHE A 81 13.54 -17.64 -14.33
N ASP A 82 14.16 -18.59 -13.62
CA ASP A 82 13.67 -19.97 -13.59
C ASP A 82 12.46 -20.10 -12.67
N THR A 83 11.31 -20.39 -13.26
CA THR A 83 10.04 -20.58 -12.55
C THR A 83 9.77 -22.03 -12.15
N ARG A 84 10.67 -22.96 -12.47
CA ARG A 84 10.59 -24.35 -12.03
C ARG A 84 10.89 -24.46 -10.54
N ARG A 85 10.29 -25.47 -9.91
CA ARG A 85 10.63 -25.86 -8.54
C ARG A 85 11.85 -26.77 -8.57
N ILE A 86 12.94 -26.34 -7.93
CA ILE A 86 14.23 -27.03 -7.88
C ILE A 86 14.44 -27.53 -6.46
N PHE A 87 14.85 -28.79 -6.33
CA PHE A 87 15.16 -29.45 -5.07
C PHE A 87 16.62 -29.91 -5.10
N TRP A 88 17.32 -29.84 -3.97
CA TRP A 88 18.71 -30.28 -3.88
C TRP A 88 18.85 -31.65 -3.19
N GLY A 89 17.87 -32.05 -2.39
CA GLY A 89 17.87 -33.31 -1.67
C GLY A 89 16.93 -34.36 -2.25
N ASP A 90 16.86 -35.50 -1.58
CA ASP A 90 15.89 -36.55 -1.89
C ASP A 90 14.47 -36.20 -1.37
N PRO A 91 13.39 -36.78 -1.93
CA PRO A 91 12.03 -36.54 -1.46
C PRO A 91 11.80 -36.82 0.04
N SER A 92 12.61 -37.68 0.66
CA SER A 92 12.59 -37.95 2.11
C SER A 92 13.09 -36.77 2.95
N GLN A 93 13.91 -35.89 2.38
CA GLN A 93 14.51 -34.72 3.02
C GLN A 93 13.75 -33.44 2.71
N LYS A 94 12.53 -33.51 2.18
CA LYS A 94 11.74 -32.34 1.75
C LYS A 94 11.61 -31.25 2.83
N ALA A 95 11.58 -31.61 4.11
CA ALA A 95 11.52 -30.64 5.22
C ALA A 95 12.84 -29.89 5.46
N ASP A 96 13.97 -30.50 5.06
CA ASP A 96 15.30 -29.94 5.18
C ASP A 96 15.78 -29.22 3.90
N ASP A 97 15.08 -29.40 2.78
CA ASP A 97 15.42 -28.88 1.45
C ASP A 97 14.93 -27.42 1.24
N ILE A 98 15.13 -26.91 0.03
CA ILE A 98 14.81 -25.55 -0.41
C ILE A 98 13.37 -25.12 -0.05
N SER A 99 13.30 -23.95 0.61
CA SER A 99 12.07 -23.29 1.04
C SER A 99 11.11 -22.94 -0.11
N GLY A 100 9.84 -22.72 0.24
CA GLY A 100 8.77 -22.49 -0.74
C GLY A 100 8.53 -23.69 -1.67
N SER A 101 8.89 -24.91 -1.23
CA SER A 101 8.86 -26.13 -2.06
C SER A 101 9.73 -26.00 -3.31
N GLY A 102 11.02 -25.72 -3.12
CA GLY A 102 11.97 -25.61 -4.22
C GLY A 102 11.95 -24.26 -4.93
N SER A 103 11.50 -23.20 -4.25
CA SER A 103 11.33 -21.88 -4.85
C SER A 103 12.49 -20.94 -4.53
N TYR A 104 13.00 -20.95 -3.29
CA TYR A 104 14.04 -20.03 -2.84
C TYR A 104 14.75 -20.49 -1.55
N THR A 105 15.91 -19.91 -1.26
CA THR A 105 16.57 -19.87 0.06
C THR A 105 16.63 -18.44 0.58
N HIS A 106 16.96 -18.24 1.86
CA HIS A 106 17.11 -16.90 2.45
C HIS A 106 18.56 -16.40 2.34
N LEU A 107 18.74 -15.07 2.37
CA LEU A 107 20.03 -14.41 2.49
C LEU A 107 19.85 -13.08 3.22
N THR A 108 20.48 -12.95 4.39
CA THR A 108 20.49 -11.69 5.16
C THR A 108 21.42 -10.70 4.50
N MET A 109 20.90 -9.53 4.11
CA MET A 109 21.67 -8.46 3.45
C MET A 109 21.46 -7.14 4.18
N MET A 110 22.52 -6.36 4.35
CA MET A 110 22.52 -5.07 5.07
C MET A 110 23.32 -4.06 4.27
N ALA A 111 22.86 -2.81 4.23
CA ALA A 111 23.67 -1.73 3.68
C ALA A 111 24.73 -1.31 4.71
N GLU A 112 25.97 -1.12 4.26
CA GLU A 112 27.00 -0.45 5.06
C GLU A 112 26.93 1.07 4.87
N ASN A 113 26.49 1.55 3.72
CA ASN A 113 26.46 2.98 3.40
C ASN A 113 25.32 3.32 2.41
N ALA A 114 25.19 4.60 2.05
CA ALA A 114 24.15 5.07 1.13
C ALA A 114 24.20 4.41 -0.26
N THR A 115 25.38 4.05 -0.77
CA THR A 115 25.53 3.31 -2.04
C THR A 115 24.94 1.90 -1.90
N GLY A 116 25.32 1.18 -0.84
CA GLY A 116 24.75 -0.12 -0.52
C GLY A 116 23.23 -0.08 -0.38
N LEU A 117 22.69 0.97 0.26
CA LEU A 117 21.25 1.13 0.42
C LEU A 117 20.53 1.33 -0.92
N ARG A 118 21.07 2.15 -1.83
CA ARG A 118 20.54 2.29 -3.19
C ARG A 118 20.62 0.98 -3.96
N ASN A 119 21.72 0.24 -3.82
CA ASN A 119 21.85 -1.09 -4.43
C ASN A 119 20.80 -2.07 -3.89
N LEU A 120 20.51 -2.07 -2.58
CA LEU A 120 19.43 -2.89 -2.02
C LEU A 120 18.04 -2.49 -2.56
N PHE A 121 17.77 -1.19 -2.75
CA PHE A 121 16.52 -0.75 -3.40
C PHE A 121 16.38 -1.29 -4.83
N LYS A 122 17.46 -1.23 -5.61
CA LYS A 122 17.50 -1.80 -6.97
C LYS A 122 17.32 -3.30 -6.95
N LEU A 123 18.07 -4.01 -6.12
CA LEU A 123 17.98 -5.47 -5.97
C LEU A 123 16.57 -5.91 -5.60
N SER A 124 15.94 -5.24 -4.62
CA SER A 124 14.55 -5.48 -4.22
C SER A 124 13.57 -5.26 -5.39
N SER A 125 13.78 -4.19 -6.16
CA SER A 125 12.96 -3.87 -7.34
C SER A 125 13.10 -4.91 -8.44
N LEU A 126 14.34 -5.27 -8.80
CA LEU A 126 14.64 -6.24 -9.85
C LEU A 126 14.19 -7.65 -9.45
N ALA A 127 14.29 -8.01 -8.17
CA ALA A 127 13.75 -9.26 -7.65
C ALA A 127 12.24 -9.39 -7.92
N SER A 128 11.49 -8.29 -7.82
CA SER A 128 10.05 -8.26 -8.12
C SER A 128 9.76 -8.17 -9.62
N PHE A 129 10.58 -7.44 -10.38
CA PHE A 129 10.36 -7.22 -11.81
C PHE A 129 10.66 -8.46 -12.66
N GLU A 130 11.70 -9.20 -12.26
CA GLU A 130 12.33 -10.26 -13.06
C GLU A 130 12.25 -11.64 -12.38
N GLY A 131 12.37 -11.68 -11.05
CA GLY A 131 12.58 -12.91 -10.29
C GLY A 131 11.35 -13.51 -9.60
N GLN A 132 10.16 -12.98 -9.88
CA GLN A 132 8.93 -13.36 -9.20
C GLN A 132 8.56 -14.83 -9.43
N LEU A 133 8.42 -15.62 -8.35
CA LEU A 133 7.80 -16.95 -8.38
C LEU A 133 6.72 -17.04 -7.31
N SER A 134 5.48 -17.33 -7.73
CA SER A 134 4.31 -17.28 -6.84
C SER A 134 4.22 -15.92 -6.12
N LYS A 135 4.46 -15.87 -4.81
CA LYS A 135 4.40 -14.66 -3.99
C LYS A 135 5.77 -14.08 -3.65
N TRP A 136 6.86 -14.74 -4.04
CA TRP A 136 8.22 -14.39 -3.64
C TRP A 136 8.95 -13.66 -4.76
N SER A 137 9.44 -12.46 -4.47
CA SER A 137 10.37 -11.70 -5.30
C SER A 137 11.78 -12.23 -5.05
N ARG A 138 12.44 -12.82 -6.06
CA ARG A 138 13.71 -13.52 -5.86
C ARG A 138 14.87 -12.85 -6.58
N MET A 139 16.03 -12.80 -5.93
CA MET A 139 17.31 -12.46 -6.53
C MET A 139 18.04 -13.73 -6.97
N ASP A 140 19.14 -13.59 -7.67
CA ASP A 140 20.13 -14.65 -7.89
C ASP A 140 21.55 -14.09 -7.65
N ALA A 141 22.54 -14.99 -7.60
CA ALA A 141 23.92 -14.61 -7.33
C ALA A 141 24.52 -13.66 -8.38
N GLU A 142 24.11 -13.79 -9.64
CA GLU A 142 24.53 -12.91 -10.74
C GLU A 142 24.04 -11.47 -10.51
N LEU A 143 22.74 -11.30 -10.24
CA LEU A 143 22.16 -9.99 -9.96
C LEU A 143 22.78 -9.33 -8.73
N ILE A 144 23.04 -10.10 -7.67
CA ILE A 144 23.69 -9.57 -6.46
C ILE A 144 25.12 -9.13 -6.75
N ALA A 145 25.87 -9.89 -7.56
CA ALA A 145 27.23 -9.53 -7.96
C ALA A 145 27.30 -8.20 -8.73
N GLU A 146 26.30 -7.91 -9.57
CA GLU A 146 26.20 -6.63 -10.29
C GLU A 146 26.01 -5.41 -9.37
N HIS A 147 25.50 -5.62 -8.16
CA HIS A 147 25.11 -4.57 -7.21
C HIS A 147 25.68 -4.77 -5.80
N ALA A 148 26.80 -5.50 -5.66
CA ALA A 148 27.34 -5.89 -4.35
C ALA A 148 28.02 -4.72 -3.57
N GLU A 149 28.33 -3.61 -4.23
CA GLU A 149 29.04 -2.49 -3.60
C GLU A 149 28.29 -1.92 -2.39
N GLY A 150 28.98 -1.83 -1.26
CA GLY A 150 28.44 -1.27 -0.01
C GLY A 150 27.47 -2.19 0.73
N ILE A 151 27.37 -3.47 0.36
CA ILE A 151 26.49 -4.45 1.00
C ILE A 151 27.30 -5.42 1.86
N ILE A 152 26.81 -5.67 3.07
CA ILE A 152 27.25 -6.76 3.95
C ILE A 152 26.19 -7.88 3.85
N ILE A 153 26.63 -9.13 3.65
CA ILE A 153 25.73 -10.29 3.68
C ILE A 153 26.26 -11.37 4.63
N THR A 154 25.43 -12.37 4.91
CA THR A 154 25.79 -13.46 5.83
C THR A 154 25.62 -14.84 5.19
N THR A 155 25.94 -15.90 5.95
CA THR A 155 25.56 -17.28 5.61
C THR A 155 24.05 -17.58 5.74
N GLY A 156 23.27 -16.67 6.34
CA GLY A 156 21.81 -16.75 6.48
C GLY A 156 21.31 -17.61 7.65
N CYS A 157 20.00 -17.59 7.84
CA CYS A 157 19.23 -18.41 8.78
C CYS A 157 19.21 -19.91 8.38
N PRO A 158 18.51 -20.79 9.11
CA PRO A 158 18.36 -22.20 8.71
C PRO A 158 17.81 -22.39 7.29
N SER A 159 16.97 -21.47 6.80
CA SER A 159 16.46 -21.44 5.42
C SER A 159 17.46 -20.86 4.40
N GLY A 160 18.65 -20.45 4.84
CA GLY A 160 19.75 -20.01 3.99
C GLY A 160 20.40 -21.17 3.23
N GLU A 161 21.08 -20.85 2.13
CA GLU A 161 21.67 -21.86 1.24
C GLU A 161 22.73 -22.72 1.95
N VAL A 162 23.65 -22.11 2.69
CA VAL A 162 24.74 -22.82 3.36
C VAL A 162 24.19 -23.82 4.38
N GLN A 163 23.25 -23.39 5.22
CA GLN A 163 22.65 -24.27 6.23
C GLN A 163 21.77 -25.35 5.60
N THR A 164 21.04 -25.04 4.52
CA THR A 164 20.27 -26.04 3.76
C THR A 164 21.20 -27.14 3.22
N ARG A 165 22.34 -26.78 2.61
CA ARG A 165 23.33 -27.76 2.13
C ARG A 165 23.89 -28.63 3.27
N LEU A 166 24.21 -28.04 4.42
CA LEU A 166 24.65 -28.78 5.61
C LEU A 166 23.58 -29.77 6.10
N ARG A 167 22.30 -29.37 6.18
CA ARG A 167 21.19 -30.25 6.59
C ARG A 167 20.96 -31.42 5.62
N LEU A 168 21.24 -31.20 4.33
CA LEU A 168 21.18 -32.22 3.30
C LEU A 168 22.40 -33.17 3.29
N GLY A 169 23.43 -32.93 4.10
CA GLY A 169 24.67 -33.72 4.13
C GLY A 169 25.63 -33.39 2.98
N GLN A 170 25.45 -32.23 2.34
CA GLN A 170 26.18 -31.78 1.15
C GLN A 170 27.27 -30.76 1.55
N GLU A 171 28.22 -31.20 2.37
CA GLU A 171 29.22 -30.31 2.99
C GLU A 171 30.11 -29.58 1.98
N ARG A 172 30.48 -30.27 0.88
CA ARG A 172 31.27 -29.66 -0.20
C ARG A 172 30.51 -28.51 -0.85
N GLU A 173 29.24 -28.72 -1.17
CA GLU A 173 28.35 -27.71 -1.75
C GLU A 173 28.09 -26.54 -0.79
N ALA A 174 28.02 -26.81 0.53
CA ALA A 174 27.91 -25.76 1.54
C ALA A 174 29.16 -24.86 1.57
N LEU A 175 30.35 -25.46 1.51
CA LEU A 175 31.61 -24.75 1.45
C LEU A 175 31.76 -23.94 0.16
N GLU A 176 31.38 -24.52 -0.98
CA GLU A 176 31.38 -23.84 -2.29
C GLU A 176 30.40 -22.66 -2.32
N ALA A 177 29.20 -22.82 -1.76
CA ALA A 177 28.23 -21.73 -1.66
C ALA A 177 28.76 -20.58 -0.78
N ALA A 178 29.32 -20.88 0.38
CA ALA A 178 29.91 -19.87 1.26
C ALA A 178 31.10 -19.15 0.60
N ALA A 179 31.96 -19.88 -0.12
CA ALA A 179 33.06 -19.30 -0.86
C ALA A 179 32.59 -18.36 -1.98
N ARG A 180 31.56 -18.77 -2.74
CA ARG A 180 30.96 -17.93 -3.81
C ARG A 180 30.38 -16.64 -3.24
N TRP A 181 29.58 -16.70 -2.18
CA TRP A 181 28.99 -15.50 -1.59
C TRP A 181 30.06 -14.57 -1.01
N ARG A 182 31.10 -15.13 -0.38
CA ARG A 182 32.26 -14.36 0.10
C ARG A 182 33.05 -13.69 -1.02
N GLU A 183 33.19 -14.35 -2.17
CA GLU A 183 33.83 -13.76 -3.35
C GLU A 183 33.05 -12.55 -3.85
N ILE A 184 31.72 -12.66 -3.91
CA ILE A 184 30.83 -11.62 -4.44
C ILE A 184 30.91 -10.31 -3.64
N VAL A 185 30.82 -10.38 -2.30
CA VAL A 185 30.81 -9.17 -1.46
C VAL A 185 32.18 -8.76 -0.92
N GLY A 186 33.15 -9.68 -1.02
CA GLY A 186 34.49 -9.52 -0.50
C GLY A 186 34.68 -10.03 0.94
N PRO A 187 35.94 -10.31 1.35
CA PRO A 187 36.26 -10.94 2.64
C PRO A 187 35.74 -10.21 3.88
N GLU A 188 35.70 -8.88 3.84
CA GLU A 188 35.33 -8.03 4.98
C GLU A 188 33.80 -7.86 5.14
N ASN A 189 33.02 -8.31 4.16
CA ASN A 189 31.58 -8.07 4.07
C ASN A 189 30.75 -9.36 4.14
N TYR A 190 31.40 -10.49 4.43
CA TYR A 190 30.74 -11.79 4.59
C TYR A 190 30.92 -12.29 6.02
N PHE A 191 29.82 -12.60 6.68
CA PHE A 191 29.81 -13.04 8.08
C PHE A 191 29.14 -14.40 8.26
N LEU A 192 29.67 -15.18 9.20
CA LEU A 192 29.13 -16.48 9.58
C LEU A 192 28.00 -16.26 10.59
N GLU A 193 26.77 -16.23 10.10
CA GLU A 193 25.58 -15.97 10.92
C GLU A 193 25.22 -17.19 11.78
N LEU A 194 25.07 -16.95 13.09
CA LEU A 194 24.85 -17.95 14.11
C LEU A 194 23.58 -17.62 14.90
N MET A 195 22.68 -18.60 14.99
CA MET A 195 21.41 -18.51 15.71
C MET A 195 21.23 -19.70 16.66
N ASP A 196 20.57 -19.47 17.79
CA ASP A 196 20.24 -20.50 18.76
C ASP A 196 18.93 -20.18 19.49
N HIS A 197 17.92 -20.96 19.14
CA HIS A 197 16.61 -21.01 19.78
C HIS A 197 16.41 -22.33 20.53
N GLY A 198 17.48 -23.10 20.75
CA GLY A 198 17.43 -24.43 21.36
C GLY A 198 16.91 -25.52 20.42
N LEU A 199 16.92 -25.27 19.10
CA LEU A 199 16.34 -26.19 18.12
C LEU A 199 17.36 -27.16 17.55
N THR A 200 16.91 -28.40 17.28
CA THR A 200 17.78 -29.43 16.70
C THR A 200 18.22 -29.10 15.28
N ILE A 201 17.40 -28.36 14.53
CA ILE A 201 17.70 -27.89 13.17
C ILE A 201 18.95 -26.99 13.13
N GLU A 202 19.14 -26.17 14.15
CA GLU A 202 20.29 -25.25 14.30
C GLU A 202 21.51 -25.98 14.86
N ARG A 203 21.31 -26.82 15.88
CA ARG A 203 22.39 -27.59 16.49
C ARG A 203 23.07 -28.54 15.52
N ARG A 204 22.30 -29.19 14.62
CA ARG A 204 22.83 -30.12 13.60
C ARG A 204 23.78 -29.45 12.60
N VAL A 205 23.67 -28.15 12.36
CA VAL A 205 24.52 -27.44 11.39
C VAL A 205 25.64 -26.62 12.03
N ARG A 206 25.58 -26.35 13.34
CA ARG A 206 26.54 -25.47 14.05
C ARG A 206 27.99 -25.88 13.83
N GLU A 207 28.32 -27.17 13.99
CA GLU A 207 29.70 -27.64 13.84
C GLU A 207 30.21 -27.46 12.41
N GLY A 208 29.42 -27.87 11.41
CA GLY A 208 29.76 -27.70 9.99
C GLY A 208 29.88 -26.23 9.60
N LEU A 209 29.00 -25.37 10.14
CA LEU A 209 29.03 -23.93 9.90
C LEU A 209 30.30 -23.30 10.49
N LEU A 210 30.67 -23.65 11.73
CA LEU A 210 31.93 -23.21 12.34
C LEU A 210 33.17 -23.74 11.61
N HIS A 211 33.10 -24.96 11.06
CA HIS A 211 34.16 -25.51 10.21
C HIS A 211 34.34 -24.68 8.91
N ILE A 212 33.25 -24.31 8.25
CA ILE A 212 33.28 -23.40 7.09
C ILE A 212 33.89 -22.05 7.48
N GLY A 213 33.47 -21.48 8.61
CA GLY A 213 34.00 -20.21 9.12
C GLY A 213 35.52 -20.23 9.33
N ARG A 214 36.06 -21.30 9.94
CA ARG A 214 37.51 -21.49 10.11
C ARG A 214 38.23 -21.69 8.78
N THR A 215 37.64 -22.47 7.87
CA THR A 215 38.26 -22.82 6.59
C THR A 215 38.36 -21.63 5.64
N LEU A 216 37.32 -20.79 5.58
CA LEU A 216 37.25 -19.63 4.72
C LEU A 216 37.66 -18.32 5.43
N ASN A 217 38.04 -18.38 6.70
CA ASN A 217 38.36 -17.23 7.55
C ASN A 217 37.24 -16.16 7.53
N ILE A 218 36.04 -16.58 7.95
CA ILE A 218 34.83 -15.77 8.01
C ILE A 218 34.54 -15.44 9.48
N PRO A 219 34.42 -14.15 9.87
CA PRO A 219 34.10 -13.77 11.24
C PRO A 219 32.70 -14.27 11.67
N PRO A 220 32.53 -14.76 12.92
CA PRO A 220 31.22 -15.13 13.45
C PRO A 220 30.35 -13.90 13.73
N LEU A 221 29.04 -14.05 13.55
CA LEU A 221 28.05 -13.01 13.84
C LEU A 221 26.82 -13.64 14.51
N ALA A 222 26.55 -13.26 15.75
CA ALA A 222 25.35 -13.71 16.47
C ALA A 222 24.13 -12.88 16.08
N THR A 223 23.04 -13.55 15.70
CA THR A 223 21.72 -12.94 15.44
C THR A 223 20.61 -13.77 16.08
N ASN A 224 19.38 -13.24 16.12
CA ASN A 224 18.25 -13.90 16.80
C ASN A 224 16.95 -13.88 15.98
N ASP A 225 17.02 -13.50 14.71
CA ASP A 225 15.92 -13.58 13.75
C ASP A 225 14.56 -13.11 14.32
N CYS A 226 14.54 -11.88 14.85
CA CYS A 226 13.43 -11.44 15.69
C CYS A 226 12.16 -11.20 14.84
N HIS A 227 11.06 -11.87 15.18
CA HIS A 227 9.76 -11.71 14.51
C HIS A 227 8.74 -10.94 15.36
N TYR A 228 9.04 -10.70 16.65
CA TYR A 228 8.20 -9.94 17.56
C TYR A 228 9.06 -9.19 18.58
N VAL A 229 8.49 -8.18 19.24
CA VAL A 229 9.28 -7.26 20.08
C VAL A 229 9.68 -7.93 21.40
N THR A 230 8.73 -8.50 22.12
CA THR A 230 8.90 -9.05 23.47
C THR A 230 8.49 -10.51 23.53
N ARG A 231 9.01 -11.28 24.49
CA ARG A 231 8.72 -12.72 24.62
C ARG A 231 7.23 -13.03 24.75
N ASP A 232 6.45 -12.18 25.43
CA ASP A 232 5.00 -12.35 25.61
C ASP A 232 4.21 -12.18 24.30
N ALA A 233 4.79 -11.56 23.27
CA ALA A 233 4.17 -11.42 21.96
C ALA A 233 4.22 -12.71 21.11
N ALA A 234 4.90 -13.77 21.57
CA ALA A 234 5.03 -15.03 20.83
C ALA A 234 3.66 -15.65 20.44
N HIS A 235 2.67 -15.59 21.33
CA HIS A 235 1.32 -16.10 21.04
C HIS A 235 0.59 -15.26 19.97
N ASN A 236 0.84 -13.95 19.93
CA ASN A 236 0.26 -13.08 18.90
C ASN A 236 0.87 -13.36 17.53
N HIS A 237 2.19 -13.59 17.50
CA HIS A 237 2.90 -14.02 16.30
C HIS A 237 2.37 -15.37 15.79
N GLU A 238 2.17 -16.36 16.67
CA GLU A 238 1.59 -17.64 16.27
C GLU A 238 0.18 -17.49 15.65
N ALA A 239 -0.65 -16.61 16.22
CA ALA A 239 -1.94 -16.28 15.63
C ALA A 239 -1.79 -15.62 14.25
N LEU A 240 -0.81 -14.72 14.07
CA LEU A 240 -0.53 -14.07 12.78
C LEU A 240 -0.20 -15.10 11.69
N LEU A 241 0.64 -16.10 11.99
CA LEU A 241 0.95 -17.20 11.06
C LEU A 241 -0.29 -18.04 10.70
N CYS A 242 -1.24 -18.18 11.63
CA CYS A 242 -2.54 -18.80 11.34
C CYS A 242 -3.39 -17.96 10.38
N VAL A 243 -3.34 -16.62 10.47
CA VAL A 243 -3.98 -15.73 9.48
C VAL A 243 -3.39 -15.95 8.09
N GLN A 244 -2.06 -16.04 8.00
CA GLN A 244 -1.34 -16.24 6.75
C GLN A 244 -1.69 -17.58 6.08
N THR A 245 -1.70 -18.66 6.86
CA THR A 245 -1.94 -20.03 6.37
C THR A 245 -3.41 -20.39 6.27
N GLY A 246 -4.30 -19.60 6.89
CA GLY A 246 -5.74 -19.85 6.92
C GLY A 246 -6.12 -21.09 7.75
N LYS A 247 -5.27 -21.50 8.69
CA LYS A 247 -5.43 -22.65 9.58
C LYS A 247 -5.86 -22.23 10.99
N THR A 248 -6.27 -23.20 11.81
CA THR A 248 -6.64 -22.96 13.21
C THR A 248 -5.44 -23.20 14.15
N LEU A 249 -5.45 -22.55 15.33
CA LEU A 249 -4.43 -22.81 16.38
C LEU A 249 -4.45 -24.26 16.88
N SER A 250 -5.58 -24.94 16.75
CA SER A 250 -5.73 -26.34 17.10
C SER A 250 -5.14 -27.31 16.07
N ASP A 251 -4.86 -26.89 14.83
CA ASP A 251 -4.26 -27.76 13.80
C ASP A 251 -2.77 -27.99 14.13
N PRO A 252 -2.35 -29.22 14.47
CA PRO A 252 -0.95 -29.52 14.79
C PRO A 252 -0.03 -29.39 13.57
N ASN A 253 -0.57 -29.46 12.35
CA ASN A 253 0.16 -29.34 11.10
C ASN A 253 0.18 -27.90 10.55
N ARG A 254 -0.18 -26.90 11.37
CA ARG A 254 -0.06 -25.49 11.00
C ARG A 254 1.41 -25.10 10.87
N PHE A 255 1.67 -24.05 10.10
CA PHE A 255 2.96 -23.38 10.17
C PHE A 255 3.03 -22.62 11.49
N LYS A 256 4.07 -22.89 12.27
CA LYS A 256 4.36 -22.25 13.55
C LYS A 256 5.87 -22.29 13.76
N PHE A 257 6.36 -21.40 14.60
CA PHE A 257 7.72 -21.44 15.09
C PHE A 257 7.77 -22.37 16.31
N ASP A 258 8.90 -23.05 16.49
CA ASP A 258 9.14 -23.85 17.69
C ASP A 258 9.79 -22.98 18.77
N GLY A 259 9.19 -22.94 19.96
CA GLY A 259 9.62 -22.10 21.07
C GLY A 259 9.10 -20.66 21.02
N ASP A 260 9.57 -19.82 21.95
CA ASP A 260 9.20 -18.41 22.14
C ASP A 260 10.41 -17.47 22.07
N GLY A 261 11.50 -17.91 21.44
CA GLY A 261 12.81 -17.25 21.47
C GLY A 261 13.05 -16.13 20.46
N TYR A 262 12.11 -15.83 19.57
CA TYR A 262 12.28 -14.93 18.40
C TYR A 262 11.91 -13.47 18.72
N TYR A 263 12.28 -13.00 19.92
CA TYR A 263 12.09 -11.63 20.37
C TYR A 263 13.40 -10.86 20.46
N LEU A 264 13.34 -9.56 20.74
CA LEU A 264 14.53 -8.75 21.03
C LEU A 264 15.10 -9.12 22.39
N LYS A 265 15.93 -10.16 22.43
CA LYS A 265 16.69 -10.56 23.63
C LYS A 265 17.61 -9.42 24.08
N SER A 266 17.73 -9.23 25.39
CA SER A 266 18.71 -8.29 25.96
C SER A 266 20.15 -8.70 25.61
N ALA A 267 21.08 -7.74 25.69
CA ALA A 267 22.50 -8.03 25.49
C ALA A 267 23.02 -9.12 26.44
N ALA A 268 22.53 -9.16 27.67
CA ALA A 268 22.89 -10.18 28.65
C ALA A 268 22.43 -11.60 28.23
N GLU A 269 21.19 -11.73 27.74
CA GLU A 269 20.66 -13.00 27.24
C GLU A 269 21.44 -13.48 26.01
N MET A 270 21.74 -12.60 25.05
CA MET A 270 22.50 -12.96 23.85
C MET A 270 23.94 -13.37 24.18
N ARG A 271 24.62 -12.61 25.04
CA ARG A 271 25.99 -12.91 25.44
C ARG A 271 26.11 -14.20 26.24
N GLN A 272 25.12 -14.51 27.09
CA GLN A 272 25.07 -15.78 27.81
C GLN A 272 25.00 -16.99 26.87
N ILE A 273 24.42 -16.84 25.68
CA ILE A 273 24.33 -17.92 24.69
C ILE A 273 25.66 -18.08 23.93
N TRP A 274 26.34 -16.98 23.61
CA TRP A 274 27.39 -16.99 22.59
C TRP A 274 28.81 -16.71 23.09
N ASP A 275 29.01 -15.94 24.15
CA ASP A 275 30.37 -15.45 24.49
C ASP A 275 31.31 -16.61 24.86
N ASP A 276 30.78 -17.64 25.54
CA ASP A 276 31.55 -18.85 25.91
C ASP A 276 31.60 -19.89 24.77
N GLU A 277 30.54 -19.99 23.96
CA GLU A 277 30.41 -20.99 22.90
C GLU A 277 31.15 -20.61 21.61
N VAL A 278 31.04 -19.35 21.19
CA VAL A 278 31.67 -18.79 19.98
C VAL A 278 32.16 -17.37 20.28
N PRO A 279 33.36 -17.23 20.86
CA PRO A 279 33.93 -15.92 21.19
C PRO A 279 33.96 -14.97 19.99
N GLY A 280 33.57 -13.71 20.23
CA GLY A 280 33.54 -12.65 19.22
C GLY A 280 32.24 -12.56 18.41
N ALA A 281 31.34 -13.54 18.47
CA ALA A 281 30.08 -13.51 17.69
C ALA A 281 29.19 -12.30 18.04
N CYS A 282 29.05 -11.99 19.34
CA CYS A 282 28.34 -10.80 19.82
C CYS A 282 29.07 -9.50 19.48
N ASP A 283 30.41 -9.49 19.55
CA ASP A 283 31.20 -8.28 19.33
C ASP A 283 31.18 -7.84 17.86
N SER A 284 31.09 -8.79 16.91
CA SER A 284 30.87 -8.51 15.50
C SER A 284 29.60 -7.71 15.23
N THR A 285 28.55 -7.83 16.08
CA THR A 285 27.33 -7.04 15.93
C THR A 285 27.59 -5.55 16.13
N LEU A 286 28.45 -5.21 17.10
CA LEU A 286 28.86 -3.84 17.40
C LEU A 286 29.82 -3.32 16.34
N LEU A 287 30.72 -4.17 15.83
CA LEU A 287 31.63 -3.84 14.73
C LEU A 287 30.85 -3.44 13.47
N ILE A 288 29.86 -4.24 13.06
CA ILE A 288 29.01 -3.93 11.91
C ILE A 288 28.21 -2.65 12.20
N ALA A 289 27.61 -2.55 13.39
CA ALA A 289 26.85 -1.36 13.76
C ALA A 289 27.71 -0.10 13.77
N GLU A 290 28.99 -0.16 14.12
CA GLU A 290 29.93 0.97 14.04
C GLU A 290 30.25 1.33 12.58
N ARG A 291 30.59 0.32 11.75
CA ARG A 291 30.94 0.48 10.33
C ARG A 291 29.83 1.11 9.49
N VAL A 292 28.57 0.77 9.77
CA VAL A 292 27.41 1.31 9.03
C VAL A 292 27.42 2.85 9.08
N GLN A 293 27.28 3.50 7.94
CA GLN A 293 27.34 4.95 7.82
C GLN A 293 25.94 5.58 7.95
N SER A 294 25.88 6.92 7.94
CA SER A 294 24.60 7.62 7.87
C SER A 294 23.94 7.43 6.50
N TYR A 295 22.64 7.18 6.49
CA TYR A 295 21.84 7.12 5.26
C TYR A 295 21.21 8.45 4.86
N ALA A 296 21.52 9.55 5.55
CA ALA A 296 20.87 10.84 5.34
C ALA A 296 20.89 11.34 3.89
N ASP A 297 21.92 10.99 3.10
CA ASP A 297 22.01 11.34 1.67
C ASP A 297 20.87 10.71 0.83
N VAL A 298 20.33 9.57 1.24
CA VAL A 298 19.20 8.91 0.55
C VAL A 298 17.88 9.64 0.80
N TRP A 299 17.69 10.17 2.01
CA TRP A 299 16.48 10.91 2.41
C TRP A 299 16.59 12.44 2.24
N THR A 300 17.75 12.95 1.82
CA THR A 300 17.91 14.38 1.56
C THR A 300 17.01 14.77 0.39
N PRO A 301 16.10 15.75 0.56
CA PRO A 301 15.21 16.17 -0.51
C PRO A 301 16.00 16.70 -1.70
N ARG A 302 15.69 16.19 -2.90
CA ARG A 302 16.24 16.66 -4.17
C ARG A 302 15.10 17.01 -5.11
N ASP A 303 15.23 18.06 -5.89
CA ASP A 303 14.24 18.36 -6.92
C ASP A 303 14.32 17.29 -8.03
N ARG A 304 13.35 16.37 -8.01
CA ARG A 304 13.23 15.27 -8.97
C ARG A 304 12.04 15.47 -9.90
N MET A 305 11.54 16.70 -10.00
CA MET A 305 10.44 17.00 -10.91
C MET A 305 10.88 16.74 -12.36
N PRO A 306 10.08 16.00 -13.17
CA PRO A 306 10.39 15.81 -14.58
C PRO A 306 10.53 17.14 -15.32
N VAL A 307 11.51 17.23 -16.21
CA VAL A 307 11.71 18.40 -17.07
C VAL A 307 10.89 18.22 -18.35
N PHE A 308 9.98 19.14 -18.63
CA PHE A 308 9.16 19.07 -19.83
C PHE A 308 10.01 19.30 -21.09
N PRO A 309 9.95 18.42 -22.11
CA PRO A 309 10.69 18.63 -23.35
C PRO A 309 10.05 19.78 -24.14
N VAL A 310 10.78 20.87 -24.31
CA VAL A 310 10.36 22.05 -25.07
C VAL A 310 11.05 22.11 -26.44
N PRO A 311 10.47 22.80 -27.44
CA PRO A 311 11.13 23.00 -28.73
C PRO A 311 12.47 23.73 -28.62
N ASP A 312 13.36 23.50 -29.58
CA ASP A 312 14.68 24.16 -29.63
C ASP A 312 14.53 25.69 -29.59
N GLY A 313 15.35 26.35 -28.75
CA GLY A 313 15.29 27.79 -28.54
C GLY A 313 14.31 28.23 -27.45
N HIS A 314 13.53 27.31 -26.87
CA HIS A 314 12.70 27.56 -25.70
C HIS A 314 13.30 26.95 -24.42
N ASP A 315 12.93 27.57 -23.31
CA ASP A 315 13.00 26.99 -21.96
C ASP A 315 11.56 26.72 -21.45
N PRO A 316 11.38 25.99 -20.33
CA PRO A 316 10.04 25.73 -19.79
C PRO A 316 9.22 27.00 -19.50
N ALA A 317 9.86 28.10 -19.10
CA ALA A 317 9.17 29.35 -18.75
C ALA A 317 8.64 30.11 -19.97
N SER A 318 9.42 30.19 -21.05
CA SER A 318 9.04 30.78 -22.33
C SER A 318 8.00 29.91 -23.04
N TRP A 319 8.13 28.59 -22.98
CA TRP A 319 7.13 27.68 -23.54
C TRP A 319 5.78 27.77 -22.79
N LEU A 320 5.80 27.88 -21.46
CA LEU A 320 4.60 28.14 -20.68
C LEU A 320 3.90 29.44 -21.12
N ARG A 321 4.65 30.54 -21.30
CA ARG A 321 4.09 31.82 -21.80
C ARG A 321 3.44 31.65 -23.17
N HIS A 322 4.12 30.96 -24.08
CA HIS A 322 3.61 30.67 -25.41
C HIS A 322 2.28 29.91 -25.35
N GLU A 323 2.22 28.82 -24.58
CA GLU A 323 1.04 27.97 -24.47
C GLU A 323 -0.13 28.68 -23.76
N VAL A 324 0.13 29.49 -22.72
CA VAL A 324 -0.92 30.28 -22.07
C VAL A 324 -1.49 31.33 -23.02
N ALA A 325 -0.66 32.03 -23.78
CA ALA A 325 -1.13 33.00 -24.77
C ALA A 325 -1.98 32.33 -25.86
N ALA A 326 -1.58 31.14 -26.32
CA ALA A 326 -2.37 30.34 -27.25
C ALA A 326 -3.69 29.87 -26.63
N GLY A 327 -3.67 29.46 -25.37
CA GLY A 327 -4.83 29.07 -24.58
C GLY A 327 -5.87 30.19 -24.43
N LEU A 328 -5.42 31.39 -24.07
CA LEU A 328 -6.29 32.56 -23.95
C LEU A 328 -6.94 32.93 -25.28
N ARG A 329 -6.22 32.83 -26.41
CA ARG A 329 -6.82 33.02 -27.75
C ARG A 329 -7.89 31.98 -28.08
N ARG A 330 -7.72 30.73 -27.63
CA ARG A 330 -8.74 29.67 -27.81
C ARG A 330 -9.97 29.91 -26.94
N ARG A 331 -9.79 30.30 -25.67
CA ARG A 331 -10.89 30.56 -24.72
C ARG A 331 -11.67 31.84 -25.05
N PHE A 332 -10.98 32.86 -25.59
CA PHE A 332 -11.55 34.14 -25.95
C PHE A 332 -11.27 34.46 -27.43
N PRO A 333 -12.05 33.88 -28.37
CA PRO A 333 -11.82 34.07 -29.81
C PRO A 333 -12.00 35.53 -30.26
N ASP A 334 -12.84 36.31 -29.56
CA ASP A 334 -13.04 37.75 -29.80
C ASP A 334 -11.96 38.63 -29.15
N GLY A 335 -10.92 38.01 -28.57
CA GLY A 335 -9.83 38.66 -27.87
C GLY A 335 -9.99 38.62 -26.34
N PRO A 336 -8.94 38.22 -25.58
CA PRO A 336 -9.02 38.19 -24.12
C PRO A 336 -9.10 39.63 -23.57
N PRO A 337 -9.95 39.89 -22.55
CA PRO A 337 -9.99 41.20 -21.91
C PRO A 337 -8.63 41.56 -21.30
N ALA A 338 -8.27 42.85 -21.27
CA ALA A 338 -6.96 43.30 -20.76
C ALA A 338 -6.67 42.83 -19.32
N SER A 339 -7.72 42.78 -18.47
CA SER A 339 -7.60 42.27 -17.10
C SER A 339 -7.20 40.79 -17.02
N TYR A 340 -7.54 39.99 -18.03
CA TYR A 340 -7.15 38.57 -18.11
C TYR A 340 -5.68 38.43 -18.48
N VAL A 341 -5.20 39.25 -19.42
CA VAL A 341 -3.78 39.27 -19.80
C VAL A 341 -2.92 39.65 -18.60
N THR A 342 -3.25 40.74 -17.90
CA THR A 342 -2.52 41.18 -16.70
C THR A 342 -2.54 40.11 -15.60
N ARG A 343 -3.68 39.42 -15.40
CA ARG A 343 -3.77 38.33 -14.43
C ARG A 343 -2.91 37.13 -14.84
N ALA A 344 -2.93 36.75 -16.12
CA ALA A 344 -2.13 35.64 -16.63
C ALA A 344 -0.63 35.92 -16.46
N ASP A 345 -0.16 37.11 -16.81
CA ASP A 345 1.25 37.49 -16.66
C ASP A 345 1.71 37.40 -15.19
N TYR A 346 0.89 37.93 -14.26
CA TYR A 346 1.16 37.80 -12.81
C TYR A 346 1.27 36.34 -12.36
N GLU A 347 0.32 35.48 -12.76
CA GLU A 347 0.34 34.06 -12.38
C GLU A 347 1.56 33.35 -12.96
N ILE A 348 1.89 33.59 -14.23
CA ILE A 348 3.06 32.99 -14.90
C ILE A 348 4.35 33.42 -14.17
N ASP A 349 4.48 34.69 -13.80
CA ASP A 349 5.67 35.18 -13.10
C ASP A 349 5.83 34.49 -11.74
N VAL A 350 4.75 34.30 -10.98
CA VAL A 350 4.78 33.55 -9.71
C VAL A 350 5.14 32.08 -9.93
N ILE A 351 4.59 31.43 -10.98
CA ILE A 351 4.88 30.04 -11.32
C ILE A 351 6.37 29.86 -11.68
N CYS A 352 6.91 30.78 -12.47
CA CYS A 352 8.32 30.75 -12.88
C CYS A 352 9.25 31.04 -11.71
N ALA A 353 8.94 32.03 -10.88
CA ALA A 353 9.72 32.37 -9.68
C ALA A 353 9.82 31.19 -8.69
N LYS A 354 8.81 30.32 -8.65
CA LYS A 354 8.79 29.11 -7.80
C LYS A 354 9.37 27.86 -8.48
N GLY A 355 9.76 27.95 -9.75
CA GLY A 355 10.33 26.82 -10.48
C GLY A 355 9.32 25.77 -10.93
N PHE A 356 8.03 26.10 -11.07
CA PHE A 356 7.00 25.12 -11.47
C PHE A 356 6.52 25.16 -12.94
N PRO A 357 7.21 25.76 -13.94
CA PRO A 357 6.66 25.81 -15.29
C PRO A 357 6.51 24.42 -15.93
N SER A 358 7.49 23.52 -15.72
CA SER A 358 7.43 22.14 -16.21
C SER A 358 6.22 21.39 -15.65
N TYR A 359 5.86 21.61 -14.38
CA TYR A 359 4.72 20.94 -13.77
C TYR A 359 3.40 21.27 -14.48
N PHE A 360 3.16 22.56 -14.76
CA PHE A 360 1.97 22.98 -15.50
C PHE A 360 1.97 22.42 -16.93
N LEU A 361 3.11 22.40 -17.61
CA LEU A 361 3.23 21.85 -18.96
C LEU A 361 2.96 20.33 -18.98
N ILE A 362 3.47 19.58 -18.00
CA ILE A 362 3.20 18.14 -17.85
C ILE A 362 1.70 17.90 -17.68
N VAL A 363 1.06 18.62 -16.76
CA VAL A 363 -0.38 18.42 -16.50
C VAL A 363 -1.22 18.82 -17.72
N ALA A 364 -0.87 19.91 -18.40
CA ALA A 364 -1.53 20.35 -19.62
C ALA A 364 -1.39 19.30 -20.75
N ASP A 365 -0.22 18.69 -20.92
CA ASP A 365 0.01 17.62 -21.89
C ASP A 365 -0.85 16.37 -21.59
N LEU A 366 -0.90 15.94 -20.33
CA LEU A 366 -1.74 14.81 -19.91
C LEU A 366 -3.22 15.06 -20.22
N ILE A 367 -3.74 16.25 -19.87
CA ILE A 367 -5.15 16.60 -20.10
C ILE A 367 -5.42 16.80 -21.61
N GLY A 368 -4.51 17.44 -22.32
CA GLY A 368 -4.57 17.61 -23.77
C GLY A 368 -4.63 16.27 -24.51
N TYR A 369 -3.79 15.31 -24.12
CA TYR A 369 -3.83 13.95 -24.64
C TYR A 369 -5.19 13.30 -24.35
N ALA A 370 -5.67 13.34 -23.10
CA ALA A 370 -6.95 12.77 -22.72
C ALA A 370 -8.09 13.28 -23.61
N LYS A 371 -8.19 14.60 -23.79
CA LYS A 371 -9.19 15.22 -24.67
C LYS A 371 -9.02 14.77 -26.14
N SER A 372 -7.79 14.65 -26.63
CA SER A 372 -7.51 14.24 -28.02
C SER A 372 -7.95 12.81 -28.37
N VAL A 373 -7.93 11.89 -27.39
CA VAL A 373 -8.37 10.49 -27.56
C VAL A 373 -9.78 10.23 -27.02
N GLY A 374 -10.54 11.30 -26.77
CA GLY A 374 -11.93 11.23 -26.30
C GLY A 374 -12.09 10.71 -24.87
N ILE A 375 -11.08 10.82 -24.01
CA ILE A 375 -11.22 10.57 -22.57
C ILE A 375 -11.80 11.84 -21.94
N ARG A 376 -12.98 11.71 -21.34
CA ARG A 376 -13.62 12.85 -20.65
C ARG A 376 -12.83 13.21 -19.40
N VAL A 377 -12.53 14.50 -19.27
CA VAL A 377 -11.81 15.08 -18.12
C VAL A 377 -12.81 15.88 -17.28
N GLY A 378 -12.62 15.89 -15.96
CA GLY A 378 -13.40 16.75 -15.07
C GLY A 378 -13.02 18.23 -15.24
N PRO A 379 -13.90 19.17 -14.85
CA PRO A 379 -13.68 20.60 -15.04
C PRO A 379 -12.58 21.21 -14.13
N GLY A 380 -11.88 20.37 -13.36
CA GLY A 380 -10.91 20.75 -12.33
C GLY A 380 -11.47 20.62 -10.92
N ARG A 381 -10.58 20.36 -9.95
CA ARG A 381 -10.91 20.27 -8.52
C ARG A 381 -9.90 21.01 -7.65
N GLY A 382 -10.21 21.06 -6.37
CA GLY A 382 -9.31 21.64 -5.37
C GLY A 382 -9.05 23.12 -5.65
N SER A 383 -7.84 23.57 -5.33
CA SER A 383 -7.44 24.97 -5.51
C SER A 383 -7.02 25.30 -6.94
N ALA A 384 -6.65 24.32 -7.77
CA ALA A 384 -6.19 24.53 -9.16
C ALA A 384 -7.20 25.34 -10.02
N ALA A 385 -8.50 25.21 -9.75
CA ALA A 385 -9.56 25.99 -10.42
C ALA A 385 -9.47 27.51 -10.18
N GLY A 386 -8.65 27.99 -9.24
CA GLY A 386 -8.40 29.41 -9.00
C GLY A 386 -7.35 30.06 -9.91
N SER A 387 -6.69 29.29 -10.77
CA SER A 387 -5.65 29.77 -11.68
C SER A 387 -6.19 30.03 -13.08
N LEU A 388 -5.98 31.24 -13.59
CA LEU A 388 -6.26 31.58 -14.99
C LEU A 388 -5.29 30.87 -15.94
N VAL A 389 -4.03 30.66 -15.52
CA VAL A 389 -3.05 29.86 -16.27
C VAL A 389 -3.55 28.43 -16.46
N ALA A 390 -4.06 27.78 -15.40
CA ALA A 390 -4.64 26.45 -15.49
C ALA A 390 -5.85 26.40 -16.45
N TYR A 391 -6.73 27.41 -16.38
CA TYR A 391 -7.88 27.51 -17.29
C TYR A 391 -7.47 27.71 -18.76
N ALA A 392 -6.49 28.57 -19.02
CA ALA A 392 -5.97 28.85 -20.35
C ALA A 392 -5.33 27.61 -21.00
N LEU A 393 -4.55 26.85 -20.23
CA LEU A 393 -3.91 25.61 -20.67
C LEU A 393 -4.90 24.44 -20.83
N GLY A 394 -6.15 24.61 -20.41
CA GLY A 394 -7.15 23.55 -20.43
C GLY A 394 -7.01 22.54 -19.29
N ILE A 395 -6.18 22.83 -18.28
CA ILE A 395 -6.06 22.02 -17.07
C ILE A 395 -7.37 22.06 -16.26
N THR A 396 -8.02 23.22 -16.25
CA THR A 396 -9.35 23.41 -15.70
C THR A 396 -10.27 23.99 -16.77
N ASP A 397 -11.58 23.75 -16.61
CA ASP A 397 -12.61 24.25 -17.54
C ASP A 397 -13.57 25.24 -16.86
N ILE A 398 -13.18 25.76 -15.68
CA ILE A 398 -13.94 26.77 -14.94
C ILE A 398 -13.18 28.10 -15.01
N ASP A 399 -13.82 29.13 -15.56
CA ASP A 399 -13.25 30.48 -15.59
C ASP A 399 -13.16 31.06 -14.16
N PRO A 400 -11.96 31.31 -13.62
CA PRO A 400 -11.81 31.73 -12.23
C PRO A 400 -12.36 33.13 -11.95
N ILE A 401 -12.38 34.03 -12.94
CA ILE A 401 -12.68 35.46 -12.73
C ILE A 401 -14.17 35.70 -12.44
N PRO A 402 -15.13 35.20 -13.26
CA PRO A 402 -16.56 35.35 -13.00
C PRO A 402 -17.03 34.68 -11.69
N HIS A 403 -16.27 33.72 -11.20
CA HIS A 403 -16.57 32.97 -9.99
C HIS A 403 -15.85 33.49 -8.74
N GLY A 404 -14.97 34.50 -8.89
CA GLY A 404 -14.24 35.09 -7.77
C GLY A 404 -13.27 34.10 -7.12
N LEU A 405 -12.69 33.20 -7.91
CA LEU A 405 -11.69 32.23 -7.45
C LEU A 405 -10.31 32.91 -7.39
N LEU A 406 -9.54 32.57 -6.36
CA LEU A 406 -8.28 33.24 -6.02
C LEU A 406 -7.09 32.36 -6.38
N PHE A 407 -6.10 32.91 -7.09
CA PHE A 407 -4.88 32.20 -7.46
C PHE A 407 -3.99 31.96 -6.24
N GLU A 408 -3.95 32.90 -5.31
CA GLU A 408 -3.11 32.85 -4.11
C GLU A 408 -3.57 31.75 -3.14
N ARG A 409 -4.82 31.28 -3.27
CA ARG A 409 -5.32 30.09 -2.57
C ARG A 409 -4.72 28.80 -3.14
N PHE A 410 -4.34 28.82 -4.41
CA PHE A 410 -3.68 27.71 -5.09
C PHE A 410 -2.18 27.76 -4.91
N LEU A 411 -1.55 28.85 -5.33
CA LEU A 411 -0.11 29.03 -5.23
C LEU A 411 0.18 30.34 -4.49
N ASN A 412 0.47 30.23 -3.21
CA ASN A 412 0.77 31.39 -2.38
C ASN A 412 2.16 31.94 -2.74
N PRO A 413 2.30 33.21 -3.17
CA PRO A 413 3.59 33.79 -3.53
C PRO A 413 4.59 33.79 -2.35
N GLU A 414 4.12 33.99 -1.12
CA GLU A 414 4.94 34.13 0.10
C GLU A 414 5.43 32.79 0.68
N ARG A 415 4.84 31.66 0.26
CA ARG A 415 5.21 30.33 0.77
C ARG A 415 5.72 29.43 -0.36
N THR A 416 6.87 28.81 -0.16
CA THR A 416 7.37 27.78 -1.06
C THR A 416 6.75 26.44 -0.67
N SER A 417 5.76 26.00 -1.43
CA SER A 417 5.14 24.68 -1.32
C SER A 417 4.78 24.20 -2.72
N MET A 418 4.99 22.91 -2.99
CA MET A 418 4.58 22.31 -4.26
C MET A 418 3.05 22.38 -4.41
N PRO A 419 2.52 22.90 -5.52
CA PRO A 419 1.08 22.87 -5.78
C PRO A 419 0.61 21.43 -6.06
N ASP A 420 -0.59 21.08 -5.61
CA ASP A 420 -1.23 19.80 -5.92
C ASP A 420 -2.30 20.02 -7.01
N ILE A 421 -2.04 19.52 -8.22
CA ILE A 421 -2.96 19.56 -9.35
C ILE A 421 -3.48 18.15 -9.61
N ASP A 422 -4.64 17.86 -9.02
CA ASP A 422 -5.35 16.60 -9.22
C ASP A 422 -6.11 16.59 -10.55
N ILE A 423 -6.03 15.47 -11.27
CA ILE A 423 -6.69 15.28 -12.57
C ILE A 423 -7.76 14.19 -12.49
N ASP A 424 -8.91 14.46 -13.10
CA ASP A 424 -10.10 13.61 -13.04
C ASP A 424 -10.46 13.07 -14.42
N PHE A 425 -10.67 11.76 -14.53
CA PHE A 425 -11.00 11.09 -15.79
C PHE A 425 -12.22 10.19 -15.67
N ASP A 426 -12.75 9.75 -16.82
CA ASP A 426 -13.60 8.56 -16.89
C ASP A 426 -12.91 7.38 -16.19
N ASP A 427 -13.56 6.82 -15.17
CA ASP A 427 -13.07 5.72 -14.35
C ASP A 427 -12.57 4.53 -15.19
N ARG A 428 -13.28 4.22 -16.28
CA ARG A 428 -12.98 3.10 -17.18
C ARG A 428 -11.66 3.28 -17.94
N ARG A 429 -11.26 4.54 -18.16
CA ARG A 429 -10.12 4.90 -19.03
C ARG A 429 -8.93 5.46 -18.25
N ARG A 430 -8.97 5.48 -16.91
CA ARG A 430 -7.81 5.84 -16.06
C ARG A 430 -6.55 5.05 -16.43
N GLY A 431 -6.69 3.74 -16.71
CA GLY A 431 -5.57 2.88 -17.08
C GLY A 431 -4.88 3.27 -18.41
N GLU A 432 -5.57 3.97 -19.31
CA GLU A 432 -4.96 4.55 -20.51
C GLU A 432 -4.10 5.77 -20.18
N MET A 433 -4.55 6.61 -19.25
CA MET A 433 -3.80 7.80 -18.82
C MET A 433 -2.51 7.44 -18.09
N VAL A 434 -2.55 6.43 -17.22
CA VAL A 434 -1.33 5.94 -16.54
C VAL A 434 -0.33 5.36 -17.55
N ARG A 435 -0.81 4.63 -18.58
CA ARG A 435 0.05 4.12 -19.66
C ARG A 435 0.65 5.23 -20.49
N TYR A 436 -0.15 6.22 -20.91
CA TYR A 436 0.35 7.39 -21.64
C TYR A 436 1.46 8.11 -20.85
N ALA A 437 1.24 8.32 -19.54
CA ALA A 437 2.27 8.92 -18.69
C ALA A 437 3.56 8.08 -18.69
N ALA A 438 3.47 6.76 -18.56
CA ALA A 438 4.63 5.88 -18.59
C ALA A 438 5.34 5.87 -19.95
N ASP A 439 4.58 5.84 -21.06
CA ASP A 439 5.13 5.84 -22.42
C ASP A 439 5.85 7.17 -22.74
N LYS A 440 5.28 8.30 -22.28
CA LYS A 440 5.80 9.65 -22.52
C LYS A 440 7.01 9.99 -21.65
N TRP A 441 6.93 9.65 -20.35
CA TRP A 441 7.92 10.08 -19.35
C TRP A 441 8.93 8.98 -18.98
N GLY A 442 8.73 7.76 -19.47
CA GLY A 442 9.60 6.60 -19.23
C GLY A 442 8.98 5.62 -18.22
N HIS A 443 8.95 4.33 -18.59
CA HIS A 443 8.44 3.26 -17.73
C HIS A 443 9.25 3.07 -16.44
N ASP A 444 10.51 3.49 -16.44
CA ASP A 444 11.43 3.50 -15.31
C ASP A 444 11.27 4.74 -14.41
N ARG A 445 10.48 5.74 -14.83
CA ARG A 445 10.30 7.03 -14.16
C ARG A 445 8.87 7.28 -13.65
N VAL A 446 7.92 6.39 -13.96
CA VAL A 446 6.51 6.50 -13.58
C VAL A 446 6.06 5.24 -12.85
N ALA A 447 5.48 5.40 -11.65
CA ALA A 447 4.94 4.28 -10.87
C ALA A 447 3.64 4.68 -10.15
N GLN A 448 2.73 3.72 -9.97
CA GLN A 448 1.58 3.93 -9.08
C GLN A 448 2.04 3.83 -7.61
N VAL A 449 1.27 4.41 -6.68
CA VAL A 449 1.66 4.40 -5.26
C VAL A 449 1.14 3.17 -4.53
N ILE A 450 1.92 2.60 -3.61
CA ILE A 450 1.48 1.52 -2.71
C ILE A 450 0.49 2.00 -1.65
N THR A 451 -0.36 1.10 -1.20
CA THR A 451 -1.13 1.27 0.04
C THR A 451 -0.99 0.05 0.91
N PHE A 452 -0.76 0.23 2.20
CA PHE A 452 -0.68 -0.88 3.14
C PHE A 452 -2.06 -1.21 3.73
N GLY A 453 -2.52 -2.45 3.50
CA GLY A 453 -3.76 -2.96 4.07
C GLY A 453 -3.57 -3.32 5.54
N THR A 454 -3.76 -2.34 6.44
CA THR A 454 -3.72 -2.60 7.88
C THR A 454 -4.91 -3.44 8.36
N ILE A 455 -4.69 -4.39 9.26
CA ILE A 455 -5.75 -5.14 9.94
C ILE A 455 -6.53 -4.19 10.86
N LYS A 456 -7.75 -3.83 10.44
CA LYS A 456 -8.67 -2.96 11.21
C LYS A 456 -9.47 -3.78 12.22
N THR A 457 -10.02 -3.12 13.23
CA THR A 457 -10.78 -3.68 14.36
C THR A 457 -11.73 -4.82 14.00
N LYS A 458 -12.67 -4.60 13.06
CA LYS A 458 -13.62 -5.64 12.63
C LYS A 458 -12.95 -6.83 11.98
N ALA A 459 -11.91 -6.60 11.18
CA ALA A 459 -11.14 -7.66 10.54
C ALA A 459 -10.36 -8.45 11.59
N ALA A 460 -9.67 -7.78 12.53
CA ALA A 460 -8.92 -8.41 13.61
C ALA A 460 -9.79 -9.37 14.44
N LEU A 461 -11.01 -8.96 14.80
CA LEU A 461 -11.97 -9.82 15.52
C LEU A 461 -12.41 -11.04 14.69
N LYS A 462 -12.64 -10.86 13.39
CA LYS A 462 -13.01 -11.93 12.47
C LYS A 462 -11.87 -12.92 12.23
N ASP A 463 -10.65 -12.43 12.07
CA ASP A 463 -9.46 -13.25 11.94
C ASP A 463 -9.23 -14.06 13.21
N SER A 464 -9.23 -13.38 14.37
CA SER A 464 -9.06 -14.03 15.67
C SER A 464 -10.09 -15.15 15.91
N ALA A 465 -11.38 -14.89 15.64
CA ALA A 465 -12.42 -15.90 15.75
C ALA A 465 -12.20 -17.10 14.79
N ARG A 466 -11.74 -16.84 13.56
CA ARG A 466 -11.42 -17.88 12.58
C ARG A 466 -10.23 -18.73 13.02
N ILE A 467 -9.22 -18.12 13.64
CA ILE A 467 -8.01 -18.81 14.11
C ILE A 467 -8.33 -19.76 15.26
N HIS A 468 -9.18 -19.34 16.21
CA HIS A 468 -9.56 -20.16 17.36
C HIS A 468 -10.57 -21.26 17.00
N TYR A 469 -11.60 -20.93 16.21
CA TYR A 469 -12.77 -21.81 16.04
C TYR A 469 -13.03 -22.25 14.59
N GLY A 470 -12.19 -21.87 13.63
CA GLY A 470 -12.37 -22.23 12.22
C GLY A 470 -13.66 -21.69 11.61
N GLN A 471 -14.33 -22.49 10.77
CA GLN A 471 -15.60 -22.13 10.13
C GLN A 471 -16.73 -21.81 11.14
N PRO A 472 -16.92 -22.59 12.23
CA PRO A 472 -17.83 -22.22 13.33
C PRO A 472 -17.57 -20.82 13.92
N GLY A 473 -16.33 -20.32 13.84
CA GLY A 473 -15.93 -19.00 14.30
C GLY A 473 -16.66 -17.83 13.63
N PHE A 474 -17.30 -18.03 12.48
CA PHE A 474 -18.04 -16.98 11.78
C PHE A 474 -19.23 -16.45 12.60
N ALA A 475 -19.98 -17.34 13.25
CA ALA A 475 -21.17 -16.95 14.00
C ALA A 475 -20.82 -16.10 15.24
N ILE A 476 -19.78 -16.49 15.98
CA ILE A 476 -19.29 -15.73 17.13
C ILE A 476 -18.67 -14.39 16.68
N ALA A 477 -17.91 -14.38 15.58
CA ALA A 477 -17.35 -13.14 15.03
C ALA A 477 -18.43 -12.13 14.60
N ASP A 478 -19.48 -12.59 13.93
CA ASP A 478 -20.59 -11.73 13.53
C ASP A 478 -21.41 -11.23 14.74
N ARG A 479 -21.54 -12.04 15.80
CA ARG A 479 -22.14 -11.60 17.07
C ARG A 479 -21.33 -10.45 17.69
N ILE A 480 -20.00 -10.61 17.79
CA ILE A 480 -19.11 -9.58 18.37
C ILE A 480 -19.12 -8.31 17.50
N THR A 481 -18.94 -8.44 16.18
CA THR A 481 -18.80 -7.29 15.29
C THR A 481 -20.08 -6.47 15.11
N LYS A 482 -21.27 -7.07 15.32
CA LYS A 482 -22.56 -6.35 15.36
C LYS A 482 -22.79 -5.57 16.65
N ALA A 483 -22.17 -5.99 17.75
CA ALA A 483 -22.20 -5.29 19.04
C ALA A 483 -21.23 -4.10 19.11
N LEU A 484 -20.36 -3.92 18.09
CA LEU A 484 -19.50 -2.75 18.00
C LEU A 484 -20.32 -1.47 17.74
N PRO A 485 -19.91 -0.33 18.30
CA PRO A 485 -20.55 0.94 18.01
C PRO A 485 -20.41 1.31 16.52
N PRO A 486 -21.36 2.07 15.95
CA PRO A 486 -21.28 2.50 14.55
C PRO A 486 -19.98 3.22 14.23
N ALA A 487 -19.46 3.02 13.02
CA ALA A 487 -18.24 3.69 12.57
C ALA A 487 -18.45 5.20 12.42
N ILE A 488 -17.46 5.99 12.82
CA ILE A 488 -17.41 7.44 12.59
C ILE A 488 -16.47 7.68 11.43
N MET A 489 -16.95 8.32 10.35
CA MET A 489 -16.15 8.58 9.14
C MET A 489 -15.52 7.29 8.57
N ALA A 490 -16.29 6.20 8.54
CA ALA A 490 -15.85 4.85 8.12
C ALA A 490 -14.71 4.24 8.95
N LYS A 491 -14.44 4.76 10.16
CA LYS A 491 -13.50 4.17 11.12
C LYS A 491 -14.24 3.58 12.32
N ASP A 492 -14.02 2.29 12.57
CA ASP A 492 -14.50 1.62 13.78
C ASP A 492 -13.72 2.11 15.02
N ILE A 493 -14.23 1.81 16.21
CA ILE A 493 -13.50 2.07 17.48
C ILE A 493 -12.25 1.18 17.52
N PRO A 494 -11.05 1.69 17.87
CA PRO A 494 -9.89 0.83 18.09
C PRO A 494 -10.16 -0.18 19.22
N LEU A 495 -9.59 -1.39 19.14
CA LEU A 495 -9.88 -2.44 20.11
C LEU A 495 -9.53 -2.01 21.54
N SER A 496 -8.36 -1.41 21.73
CA SER A 496 -7.93 -0.88 23.04
C SER A 496 -8.94 0.12 23.65
N GLY A 497 -9.61 0.90 22.80
CA GLY A 497 -10.63 1.87 23.21
C GLY A 497 -11.93 1.25 23.75
N ILE A 498 -12.16 -0.05 23.54
CA ILE A 498 -13.32 -0.77 24.11
C ILE A 498 -13.16 -0.92 25.63
N THR A 499 -11.92 -1.16 26.08
CA THR A 499 -11.59 -1.42 27.49
C THR A 499 -10.97 -0.22 28.20
N ASP A 500 -10.43 0.77 27.49
CA ASP A 500 -9.82 1.96 28.09
C ASP A 500 -10.88 2.99 28.56
N PRO A 501 -11.04 3.23 29.88
CA PRO A 501 -12.01 4.18 30.42
C PRO A 501 -11.75 5.64 30.02
N ALA A 502 -10.50 5.98 29.63
CA ALA A 502 -10.13 7.31 29.19
C ALA A 502 -10.50 7.58 27.71
N HIS A 503 -10.83 6.54 26.95
CA HIS A 503 -11.16 6.68 25.53
C HIS A 503 -12.52 7.38 25.34
N GLU A 504 -12.60 8.35 24.42
CA GLU A 504 -13.79 9.16 24.15
C GLU A 504 -15.06 8.32 23.87
N ARG A 505 -14.87 7.17 23.20
CA ARG A 505 -15.94 6.26 22.79
C ARG A 505 -16.19 5.10 23.75
N TYR A 506 -15.55 5.08 24.92
CA TYR A 506 -15.67 4.00 25.91
C TYR A 506 -17.14 3.72 26.31
N LYS A 507 -17.95 4.77 26.44
CA LYS A 507 -19.37 4.66 26.80
C LYS A 507 -20.21 4.00 25.72
N GLU A 508 -19.88 4.22 24.45
CA GLU A 508 -20.60 3.64 23.31
C GLU A 508 -20.34 2.12 23.19
N ALA A 509 -19.17 1.66 23.63
CA ALA A 509 -18.75 0.26 23.54
C ALA A 509 -19.23 -0.64 24.70
N ALA A 510 -20.23 -0.20 25.47
CA ALA A 510 -20.70 -0.93 26.65
C ALA A 510 -21.26 -2.33 26.34
N GLU A 511 -21.95 -2.49 25.22
CA GLU A 511 -22.53 -3.77 24.80
C GLU A 511 -21.44 -4.82 24.49
N VAL A 512 -20.50 -4.48 23.61
CA VAL A 512 -19.37 -5.36 23.25
C VAL A 512 -18.46 -5.63 24.45
N ARG A 513 -18.23 -4.63 25.32
CA ARG A 513 -17.46 -4.83 26.55
C ARG A 513 -18.16 -5.82 27.50
N GLY A 514 -19.47 -5.71 27.65
CA GLY A 514 -20.26 -6.68 28.41
C GLY A 514 -20.14 -8.10 27.85
N LEU A 515 -20.07 -8.27 26.53
CA LEU A 515 -19.81 -9.59 25.92
C LEU A 515 -18.41 -10.13 26.26
N ILE A 516 -17.38 -9.27 26.24
CA ILE A 516 -16.00 -9.64 26.59
C ILE A 516 -15.90 -10.06 28.07
N GLU A 517 -16.65 -9.42 28.96
CA GLU A 517 -16.66 -9.72 30.40
C GLU A 517 -17.45 -10.99 30.75
N THR A 518 -18.45 -11.36 29.94
CA THR A 518 -19.37 -12.47 30.23
C THR A 518 -19.02 -13.78 29.54
N ASP A 519 -18.48 -13.71 28.32
CA ASP A 519 -18.26 -14.89 27.47
C ASP A 519 -16.74 -15.15 27.32
N PRO A 520 -16.20 -16.26 27.88
CA PRO A 520 -14.76 -16.53 27.89
C PRO A 520 -14.18 -16.75 26.49
N ASP A 521 -14.98 -17.23 25.54
CA ASP A 521 -14.58 -17.38 24.14
C ASP A 521 -14.40 -16.00 23.50
N VAL A 522 -15.35 -15.08 23.73
CA VAL A 522 -15.26 -13.69 23.27
C VAL A 522 -14.05 -12.99 23.87
N ARG A 523 -13.76 -13.22 25.15
CA ARG A 523 -12.56 -12.68 25.81
C ARG A 523 -11.28 -13.14 25.11
N THR A 524 -11.18 -14.42 24.81
CA THR A 524 -10.01 -15.01 24.13
C THR A 524 -9.84 -14.45 22.71
N ILE A 525 -10.94 -14.34 21.97
CA ILE A 525 -10.96 -13.71 20.64
C ILE A 525 -10.49 -12.25 20.72
N TYR A 526 -11.02 -11.48 21.66
CA TYR A 526 -10.66 -10.07 21.84
C TYR A 526 -9.17 -9.90 22.17
N GLN A 527 -8.63 -10.71 23.09
CA GLN A 527 -7.21 -10.64 23.46
C GLN A 527 -6.28 -10.95 22.28
N THR A 528 -6.60 -11.99 21.51
CA THR A 528 -5.81 -12.31 20.31
C THR A 528 -5.96 -11.22 19.24
N ALA A 529 -7.13 -10.63 19.09
CA ALA A 529 -7.37 -9.55 18.13
C ALA A 529 -6.59 -8.26 18.47
N LEU A 530 -6.36 -7.96 19.75
CA LEU A 530 -5.51 -6.84 20.18
C LEU A 530 -4.08 -6.97 19.65
N GLY A 531 -3.53 -8.18 19.63
CA GLY A 531 -2.20 -8.46 19.09
C GLY A 531 -2.10 -8.37 17.56
N LEU A 532 -3.23 -8.51 16.86
CA LEU A 532 -3.30 -8.48 15.39
C LEU A 532 -3.65 -7.08 14.83
N GLU A 533 -4.42 -6.29 15.59
CA GLU A 533 -4.86 -4.97 15.13
C GLU A 533 -3.65 -4.06 14.86
N GLY A 534 -3.67 -3.39 13.71
CA GLY A 534 -2.61 -2.47 13.31
C GLY A 534 -1.46 -3.11 12.54
N LEU A 535 -1.34 -4.44 12.48
CA LEU A 535 -0.34 -5.09 11.62
C LEU A 535 -0.73 -4.99 10.13
N ILE A 536 0.26 -5.16 9.25
CA ILE A 536 0.07 -5.08 7.80
C ILE A 536 -0.30 -6.46 7.24
N ARG A 537 -1.41 -6.52 6.51
CA ARG A 537 -1.91 -7.73 5.85
C ARG A 537 -1.34 -7.91 4.45
N ASN A 538 -1.33 -6.85 3.65
CA ASN A 538 -0.95 -6.91 2.24
C ASN A 538 -0.57 -5.53 1.69
N ALA A 539 0.11 -5.55 0.55
CA ALA A 539 0.35 -4.40 -0.30
C ALA A 539 -0.78 -4.29 -1.34
N GLY A 540 -1.42 -3.12 -1.40
CA GLY A 540 -2.37 -2.71 -2.42
C GLY A 540 -1.82 -1.56 -3.26
N VAL A 541 -2.68 -1.01 -4.13
CA VAL A 541 -2.34 0.14 -4.98
C VAL A 541 -3.29 1.28 -4.67
N HIS A 542 -2.73 2.47 -4.53
CA HIS A 542 -3.47 3.69 -4.29
C HIS A 542 -4.44 3.96 -5.45
N ALA A 543 -5.64 4.44 -5.10
CA ALA A 543 -6.72 4.58 -6.08
C ALA A 543 -6.43 5.61 -7.17
N CYS A 544 -5.65 6.65 -6.86
CA CYS A 544 -5.36 7.76 -7.77
C CYS A 544 -3.86 8.08 -7.92
N ALA A 545 -3.15 8.29 -6.81
CA ALA A 545 -1.75 8.69 -6.78
C ALA A 545 -0.80 7.89 -7.70
N VAL A 546 -0.03 8.65 -8.47
CA VAL A 546 1.06 8.26 -9.35
C VAL A 546 2.27 9.11 -8.99
N ILE A 547 3.45 8.49 -8.98
CA ILE A 547 4.73 9.15 -8.77
C ILE A 547 5.45 9.27 -10.11
N MET A 548 6.06 10.42 -10.33
CA MET A 548 6.87 10.74 -11.48
C MET A 548 8.23 11.30 -11.03
N SER A 549 9.28 11.02 -11.79
CA SER A 549 10.65 11.43 -11.49
C SER A 549 11.40 11.85 -12.75
N SER A 550 12.38 12.75 -12.63
CA SER A 550 13.34 13.06 -13.68
C SER A 550 14.41 11.98 -13.87
N GLU A 551 14.73 11.25 -12.80
CA GLU A 551 15.67 10.11 -12.77
C GLU A 551 14.93 8.78 -12.62
N PRO A 552 15.52 7.63 -13.02
CA PRO A 552 14.90 6.32 -12.80
C PRO A 552 14.53 6.10 -11.34
N LEU A 553 13.31 5.65 -11.08
CA LEU A 553 12.78 5.52 -9.72
C LEU A 553 13.55 4.51 -8.88
N THR A 554 14.17 3.51 -9.50
CA THR A 554 15.02 2.51 -8.84
C THR A 554 16.29 3.10 -8.21
N GLU A 555 16.70 4.31 -8.60
CA GLU A 555 17.81 5.05 -7.95
C GLU A 555 17.38 5.76 -6.65
N ALA A 556 16.08 5.96 -6.48
CA ALA A 556 15.52 6.76 -5.39
C ALA A 556 14.76 5.92 -4.35
N ILE A 557 13.95 4.96 -4.80
CA ILE A 557 13.03 4.19 -3.97
C ILE A 557 12.97 2.73 -4.42
N PRO A 558 12.70 1.78 -3.51
CA PRO A 558 12.34 0.42 -3.92
C PRO A 558 10.99 0.44 -4.66
N LEU A 559 10.81 -0.47 -5.60
CA LEU A 559 9.60 -0.64 -6.39
C LEU A 559 9.18 -2.12 -6.38
N TRP A 560 7.95 -2.41 -6.79
CA TRP A 560 7.51 -3.77 -7.04
C TRP A 560 6.57 -3.83 -8.24
N LYS A 561 6.50 -5.00 -8.87
CA LYS A 561 5.63 -5.23 -10.02
C LYS A 561 4.45 -6.09 -9.60
N ARG A 562 3.24 -5.60 -9.86
CA ARG A 562 2.03 -6.37 -9.57
C ARG A 562 1.90 -7.55 -10.54
N PRO A 563 1.84 -8.80 -10.05
CA PRO A 563 1.81 -9.97 -10.94
C PRO A 563 0.57 -10.04 -11.85
N GLN A 564 -0.55 -9.46 -11.44
CA GLN A 564 -1.83 -9.60 -12.14
C GLN A 564 -1.89 -8.82 -13.47
N ASP A 565 -1.27 -7.65 -13.53
CA ASP A 565 -1.35 -6.75 -14.69
C ASP A 565 -0.02 -6.10 -15.07
N GLY A 566 1.07 -6.42 -14.35
CA GLY A 566 2.41 -5.92 -14.63
C GLY A 566 2.64 -4.45 -14.26
N ALA A 567 1.71 -3.82 -13.54
CA ALA A 567 1.86 -2.44 -13.10
C ALA A 567 3.06 -2.27 -12.14
N ILE A 568 3.87 -1.24 -12.37
CA ILE A 568 4.96 -0.83 -11.48
C ILE A 568 4.41 0.06 -10.36
N ILE A 569 4.76 -0.28 -9.13
CA ILE A 569 4.23 0.34 -7.92
C ILE A 569 5.39 0.70 -6.99
N THR A 570 5.30 1.83 -6.31
CA THR A 570 6.29 2.25 -5.32
C THR A 570 6.38 1.25 -4.16
N GLY A 571 7.55 1.14 -3.52
CA GLY A 571 7.69 0.39 -2.27
C GLY A 571 7.24 1.20 -1.05
N TRP A 572 7.21 2.53 -1.16
CA TRP A 572 6.81 3.44 -0.09
C TRP A 572 5.52 4.17 -0.43
N ASP A 573 4.82 4.64 0.60
CA ASP A 573 3.64 5.47 0.45
C ASP A 573 4.00 6.87 -0.12
N TYR A 574 2.99 7.60 -0.63
CA TYR A 574 3.26 8.88 -1.29
C TYR A 574 3.90 9.93 -0.36
N PRO A 575 3.56 10.05 0.96
CA PRO A 575 4.23 11.02 1.82
C PRO A 575 5.72 10.76 1.93
N SER A 576 6.13 9.49 2.03
CA SER A 576 7.55 9.11 2.01
C SER A 576 8.23 9.44 0.68
N CYS A 577 7.51 9.32 -0.44
CA CYS A 577 8.04 9.69 -1.76
C CYS A 577 8.18 11.22 -1.91
N GLU A 578 7.18 11.99 -1.49
CA GLU A 578 7.22 13.46 -1.54
C GLU A 578 8.29 14.03 -0.61
N ALA A 579 8.53 13.40 0.54
CA ALA A 579 9.56 13.82 1.51
C ALA A 579 10.97 13.85 0.92
N ILE A 580 11.27 13.03 -0.10
CA ILE A 580 12.56 13.02 -0.80
C ILE A 580 12.52 13.81 -2.13
N GLY A 581 11.43 14.54 -2.39
CA GLY A 581 11.27 15.44 -3.54
C GLY A 581 10.76 14.79 -4.83
N LEU A 582 10.15 13.61 -4.77
CA LEU A 582 9.46 13.01 -5.93
C LEU A 582 8.12 13.71 -6.20
N LEU A 583 7.75 13.82 -7.47
CA LEU A 583 6.49 14.45 -7.88
C LEU A 583 5.32 13.46 -7.72
N LYS A 584 4.35 13.81 -6.89
CA LYS A 584 3.06 13.13 -6.78
C LYS A 584 2.02 13.82 -7.66
N MET A 585 1.22 13.02 -8.36
CA MET A 585 0.03 13.46 -9.09
C MET A 585 -1.13 12.48 -8.85
N ASP A 586 -2.35 12.99 -8.64
CA ASP A 586 -3.53 12.13 -8.51
C ASP A 586 -4.27 11.98 -9.83
N PHE A 587 -4.28 10.76 -10.36
CA PHE A 587 -5.05 10.37 -11.55
C PHE A 587 -6.33 9.70 -11.06
N LEU A 588 -7.40 10.47 -10.83
CA LEU A 588 -8.61 9.93 -10.25
C LEU A 588 -9.61 9.45 -11.31
N GLY A 589 -10.06 8.21 -11.17
CA GLY A 589 -11.22 7.70 -11.89
C GLY A 589 -12.52 8.14 -11.22
N LEU A 590 -13.36 8.87 -11.95
CA LEU A 590 -14.65 9.32 -11.44
C LEU A 590 -15.81 8.65 -12.17
N ARG A 591 -16.59 7.89 -11.41
CA ARG A 591 -17.81 7.23 -11.93
C ARG A 591 -18.85 8.21 -12.47
N ASN A 592 -18.91 9.45 -11.96
CA ASN A 592 -19.86 10.43 -12.48
C ASN A 592 -19.49 10.91 -13.90
N LEU A 593 -18.19 11.02 -14.24
CA LEU A 593 -17.74 11.34 -15.60
C LEU A 593 -18.08 10.21 -16.58
N THR A 594 -17.94 8.97 -16.14
CA THR A 594 -18.40 7.78 -16.88
C THR A 594 -19.91 7.87 -17.19
N ILE A 595 -20.74 8.12 -16.17
CA ILE A 595 -22.20 8.22 -16.34
C ILE A 595 -22.58 9.38 -17.27
N ILE A 596 -21.89 10.51 -17.15
CA ILE A 596 -22.07 11.67 -18.03
C ILE A 596 -21.72 11.32 -19.47
N GLY A 597 -20.60 10.62 -19.70
CA GLY A 597 -20.21 10.14 -21.03
C GLY A 597 -21.29 9.26 -21.66
N ASP A 598 -21.73 8.24 -20.92
CA ASP A 598 -22.79 7.32 -21.38
C ASP A 598 -24.11 8.07 -21.66
N ALA A 599 -24.46 9.08 -20.86
CA ALA A 599 -25.66 9.88 -21.08
C ALA A 599 -25.59 10.67 -22.40
N ILE A 600 -24.43 11.26 -22.72
CA ILE A 600 -24.21 11.98 -23.98
C ILE A 600 -24.27 11.03 -25.17
N ASP A 601 -23.60 9.87 -25.07
CA ASP A 601 -23.62 8.85 -26.12
C ASP A 601 -25.06 8.35 -26.39
N ASN A 602 -25.85 8.16 -25.34
CA ASN A 602 -27.26 7.78 -25.45
C ASN A 602 -28.11 8.87 -26.12
N ILE A 603 -27.85 10.15 -25.82
CA ILE A 603 -28.54 11.28 -26.48
C ILE A 603 -28.20 11.31 -27.96
N LYS A 604 -26.92 11.14 -28.32
CA LYS A 604 -26.47 11.09 -29.71
C LYS A 604 -27.09 9.92 -30.46
N ALA A 605 -27.07 8.72 -29.88
CA ALA A 605 -27.64 7.53 -30.51
C ALA A 605 -29.18 7.61 -30.69
N ASN A 606 -29.89 8.18 -29.71
CA ASN A 606 -31.36 8.21 -29.72
C ASN A 606 -31.96 9.43 -30.42
N LYS A 607 -31.26 10.58 -30.42
CA LYS A 607 -31.79 11.85 -30.93
C LYS A 607 -30.92 12.50 -32.00
N GLY A 608 -29.73 11.97 -32.29
CA GLY A 608 -28.78 12.57 -33.23
C GLY A 608 -28.15 13.89 -32.74
N ILE A 609 -28.35 14.25 -31.46
CA ILE A 609 -27.82 15.49 -30.88
C ILE A 609 -26.44 15.20 -30.29
N ASP A 610 -25.42 15.92 -30.78
CA ASP A 610 -24.06 15.87 -30.23
C ASP A 610 -23.92 16.95 -29.16
N LEU A 611 -24.06 16.57 -27.89
CA LEU A 611 -24.11 17.51 -26.77
C LEU A 611 -22.69 17.85 -26.28
N ASP A 612 -22.29 19.11 -26.39
CA ASP A 612 -21.07 19.64 -25.78
C ASP A 612 -21.37 20.31 -24.42
N LEU A 613 -20.89 19.69 -23.34
CA LEU A 613 -21.08 20.19 -21.98
C LEU A 613 -20.33 21.48 -21.69
N GLU A 614 -19.21 21.76 -22.35
CA GLU A 614 -18.42 22.98 -22.11
C GLU A 614 -19.17 24.23 -22.61
N SER A 615 -20.18 24.05 -23.47
CA SER A 615 -21.02 25.11 -24.04
C SER A 615 -22.41 25.24 -23.42
N VAL A 616 -22.77 24.41 -22.44
CA VAL A 616 -24.11 24.42 -21.82
C VAL A 616 -24.31 25.69 -20.97
N PRO A 617 -25.44 26.41 -21.15
CA PRO A 617 -25.72 27.60 -20.35
C PRO A 617 -25.92 27.24 -18.86
N LEU A 618 -25.34 28.06 -17.97
CA LEU A 618 -25.38 27.86 -16.52
C LEU A 618 -26.64 28.44 -15.84
N ASP A 619 -27.63 28.86 -16.62
CA ASP A 619 -28.89 29.46 -16.19
C ASP A 619 -30.12 28.71 -16.76
N ASP A 620 -29.95 27.45 -17.18
CA ASP A 620 -31.03 26.61 -17.70
C ASP A 620 -32.16 26.43 -16.66
N LYS A 621 -33.32 27.02 -16.97
CA LYS A 621 -34.48 27.06 -16.07
C LYS A 621 -35.02 25.66 -15.71
N PRO A 622 -35.24 24.71 -16.66
CA PRO A 622 -35.66 23.35 -16.34
C PRO A 622 -34.73 22.62 -15.35
N THR A 623 -33.41 22.82 -15.46
CA THR A 623 -32.43 22.23 -14.53
C THR A 623 -32.67 22.71 -13.09
N TYR A 624 -32.91 24.01 -12.89
CA TYR A 624 -33.17 24.57 -11.56
C TYR A 624 -34.56 24.21 -11.03
N GLU A 625 -35.57 24.10 -11.89
CA GLU A 625 -36.90 23.60 -11.51
C GLU A 625 -36.82 22.15 -10.99
N LEU A 626 -36.03 21.28 -11.64
CA LEU A 626 -35.78 19.91 -11.17
C LEU A 626 -35.13 19.89 -9.79
N LEU A 627 -34.09 20.71 -9.58
CA LEU A 627 -33.43 20.84 -8.27
C LEU A 627 -34.37 21.39 -7.19
N GLY A 628 -35.21 22.36 -7.53
CA GLY A 628 -36.21 22.95 -6.63
C GLY A 628 -37.30 21.97 -6.20
N ARG A 629 -37.61 20.94 -7.01
CA ARG A 629 -38.49 19.83 -6.61
C ARG A 629 -37.82 18.81 -5.69
N GLY A 630 -36.49 18.82 -5.60
CA GLY A 630 -35.73 17.83 -4.85
C GLY A 630 -35.59 16.48 -5.56
N ASP A 631 -35.80 16.43 -6.88
CA ASP A 631 -35.68 15.22 -7.71
C ASP A 631 -34.20 14.86 -7.97
N THR A 632 -33.38 14.78 -6.93
CA THR A 632 -31.91 14.72 -7.04
C THR A 632 -31.35 13.29 -7.01
N LEU A 633 -32.19 12.26 -7.19
CA LEU A 633 -31.73 10.88 -7.28
C LEU A 633 -30.90 10.70 -8.57
N GLY A 634 -29.66 10.25 -8.42
CA GLY A 634 -28.69 10.17 -9.52
C GLY A 634 -27.97 11.48 -9.84
N CYS A 635 -28.32 12.61 -9.21
CA CYS A 635 -27.55 13.85 -9.33
C CYS A 635 -26.31 13.81 -8.43
N SER A 636 -25.13 14.04 -9.02
CA SER A 636 -23.85 14.06 -8.30
C SER A 636 -23.87 15.07 -7.15
N ASN A 637 -23.33 14.69 -5.99
CA ASN A 637 -23.23 15.50 -4.76
C ASN A 637 -24.56 15.95 -4.08
N SER A 638 -25.72 15.69 -4.70
CA SER A 638 -27.05 16.06 -4.16
C SER A 638 -27.95 14.87 -3.79
N THR A 639 -27.40 13.67 -3.76
CA THR A 639 -28.14 12.39 -3.67
C THR A 639 -28.52 11.97 -2.25
N VAL A 640 -27.89 12.55 -1.21
CA VAL A 640 -28.20 12.24 0.19
C VAL A 640 -29.54 12.87 0.55
N GLY A 641 -30.44 12.13 1.20
CA GLY A 641 -31.79 12.62 1.53
C GLY A 641 -31.82 13.99 2.23
N ARG A 642 -30.80 14.32 3.04
CA ARG A 642 -30.63 15.65 3.66
C ARG A 642 -30.29 16.77 2.66
N CYS A 643 -29.51 16.47 1.63
CA CYS A 643 -29.18 17.42 0.57
C CYS A 643 -30.38 17.64 -0.36
N ALA A 644 -31.14 16.60 -0.67
CA ALA A 644 -32.40 16.71 -1.41
C ALA A 644 -33.40 17.63 -0.70
N THR A 645 -33.59 17.46 0.62
CA THR A 645 -34.44 18.35 1.43
C THR A 645 -33.91 19.79 1.45
N CYS A 646 -32.59 19.98 1.51
CA CYS A 646 -31.98 21.31 1.47
C CYS A 646 -32.16 21.99 0.10
N CYS A 647 -32.02 21.25 -1.01
CA CYS A 647 -32.23 21.78 -2.35
C CYS A 647 -33.69 22.18 -2.55
N ALA A 648 -34.64 21.34 -2.11
CA ALA A 648 -36.07 21.65 -2.15
C ALA A 648 -36.43 22.87 -1.27
N ALA A 649 -35.79 23.04 -0.12
CA ALA A 649 -36.03 24.19 0.76
C ALA A 649 -35.41 25.49 0.23
N CYS A 650 -34.29 25.41 -0.50
CA CYS A 650 -33.57 26.58 -1.01
C CYS A 650 -34.07 27.06 -2.37
N SER A 651 -34.73 26.20 -3.17
CA SER A 651 -35.20 26.51 -4.54
C SER A 651 -34.19 27.32 -5.35
N PRO A 652 -32.97 26.77 -5.60
CA PRO A 652 -31.86 27.54 -6.13
C PRO A 652 -32.18 28.11 -7.53
N PRO A 653 -32.20 29.45 -7.74
CA PRO A 653 -32.52 30.05 -9.04
C PRO A 653 -31.32 30.13 -10.01
N GLY A 654 -30.14 29.61 -9.64
CA GLY A 654 -28.93 29.71 -10.49
C GLY A 654 -27.69 29.00 -9.93
N SER A 655 -26.63 28.90 -10.74
CA SER A 655 -25.44 28.08 -10.46
C SER A 655 -24.71 28.46 -9.15
N ARG A 656 -24.63 29.76 -8.86
CA ARG A 656 -24.06 30.31 -7.61
C ARG A 656 -24.83 29.91 -6.34
N THR A 657 -26.10 29.55 -6.44
CA THR A 657 -26.90 29.07 -5.29
C THR A 657 -26.79 27.56 -5.12
N SER A 658 -26.70 26.79 -6.21
CA SER A 658 -26.39 25.35 -6.18
C SER A 658 -25.03 25.06 -5.53
N SER A 659 -24.00 25.84 -5.87
CA SER A 659 -22.66 25.72 -5.26
C SER A 659 -22.63 26.03 -3.76
N ARG A 660 -23.64 26.74 -3.23
CA ARG A 660 -23.80 27.01 -1.79
C ARG A 660 -24.54 25.90 -1.05
N CYS A 661 -25.40 25.11 -1.71
CA CYS A 661 -26.13 24.01 -1.07
C CYS A 661 -25.19 22.86 -0.68
N SER A 662 -24.22 22.52 -1.52
CA SER A 662 -23.28 21.40 -1.24
C SER A 662 -22.47 21.60 0.06
N PRO A 663 -21.80 22.75 0.30
CA PRO A 663 -21.04 22.98 1.53
C PRO A 663 -21.90 23.10 2.80
N CYS A 664 -23.16 23.51 2.68
CA CYS A 664 -24.08 23.70 3.81
C CYS A 664 -24.53 22.39 4.46
N THR A 665 -24.40 21.26 3.76
CA THR A 665 -24.80 19.93 4.26
C THR A 665 -23.73 19.22 5.11
N GLY A 666 -22.55 19.85 5.28
CA GLY A 666 -21.51 19.35 6.18
C GLY A 666 -21.96 19.35 7.65
N PRO A 667 -21.55 18.36 8.48
CA PRO A 667 -22.07 18.17 9.84
C PRO A 667 -21.97 19.42 10.73
N ALA A 668 -20.84 20.14 10.63
CA ALA A 668 -20.57 21.34 11.43
C ALA A 668 -21.35 22.58 10.99
N ARG A 669 -21.66 22.72 9.69
CA ARG A 669 -22.40 23.88 9.15
C ARG A 669 -23.91 23.70 9.26
N TRP A 670 -24.41 22.48 9.06
CA TRP A 670 -25.82 22.14 9.27
C TRP A 670 -26.30 22.42 10.70
N ALA A 671 -25.45 22.18 11.70
CA ALA A 671 -25.75 22.48 13.10
C ALA A 671 -25.91 23.99 13.36
N ARG A 672 -25.16 24.86 12.65
CA ARG A 672 -25.29 26.32 12.74
C ARG A 672 -26.52 26.88 12.03
N THR A 673 -27.00 26.23 10.99
CA THR A 673 -28.23 26.65 10.29
C THR A 673 -29.51 26.31 11.07
N ARG A 674 -29.47 25.33 11.99
CA ARG A 674 -30.62 25.02 12.86
C ARG A 674 -30.83 26.01 14.00
N THR A 675 -29.80 26.73 14.44
CA THR A 675 -29.90 27.69 15.55
C THR A 675 -30.40 29.07 15.13
N THR A 676 -30.70 29.30 13.85
CA THR A 676 -31.09 30.62 13.31
C THR A 676 -32.47 30.69 12.66
N THR A 677 -33.27 29.63 12.70
CA THR A 677 -34.66 29.66 12.20
C THR A 677 -35.69 29.71 13.33
N THR A 678 -35.89 30.92 13.88
CA THR A 678 -37.15 31.31 14.54
C THR A 678 -37.55 32.67 13.97
N PRO A 679 -38.70 32.81 13.29
CA PRO A 679 -39.17 34.11 12.83
C PRO A 679 -39.98 34.79 13.95
N THR A 680 -39.49 35.90 14.48
CA THR A 680 -40.31 36.86 15.24
C THR A 680 -40.34 38.20 14.52
N ALA A 681 -41.55 38.61 14.16
CA ALA A 681 -41.85 39.90 13.56
C ALA A 681 -42.02 40.98 14.64
N ARG A 682 -41.69 42.23 14.26
CA ARG A 682 -41.77 43.52 14.99
C ARG A 682 -40.67 43.70 16.06
N THR A 683 -39.91 44.80 16.12
CA THR A 683 -40.27 46.21 15.90
C THR A 683 -39.01 47.03 15.54
N ALA A 684 -39.18 48.06 14.73
CA ALA A 684 -38.15 49.04 14.40
C ALA A 684 -37.76 49.92 15.60
N ALA A 685 -36.46 50.24 15.74
CA ALA A 685 -35.91 51.59 15.94
C ALA A 685 -34.53 51.58 16.63
N ARG A 686 -33.66 52.46 16.12
CA ARG A 686 -32.43 53.03 16.73
C ARG A 686 -31.18 52.14 16.83
N ARG A 687 -30.31 52.32 15.84
CA ARG A 687 -28.85 52.35 15.98
C ARG A 687 -28.41 53.71 16.52
N SER A 688 -27.73 53.70 17.65
CA SER A 688 -26.66 54.62 18.09
C SER A 688 -26.18 54.01 19.42
N SER A 689 -24.94 53.73 19.72
CA SER A 689 -23.62 54.24 19.32
C SER A 689 -22.62 53.45 20.19
N ARG A 690 -21.35 53.31 19.74
CA ARG A 690 -20.09 53.29 20.53
C ARG A 690 -20.04 52.45 21.83
N SER A 691 -18.98 51.80 22.26
CA SER A 691 -17.59 51.54 21.89
C SER A 691 -17.01 50.90 23.17
N THR A 692 -15.79 50.36 23.08
CA THR A 692 -14.84 50.13 24.21
C THR A 692 -15.20 49.07 25.26
N ARG A 693 -14.45 47.95 25.29
CA ARG A 693 -13.36 47.64 26.27
C ARG A 693 -13.89 47.70 27.71
N SER A 694 -13.84 46.64 28.52
CA SER A 694 -12.63 45.97 29.01
C SER A 694 -12.98 44.78 29.92
N TRP A 695 -12.11 43.76 29.94
CA TRP A 695 -11.95 42.80 31.04
C TRP A 695 -11.40 43.51 32.30
N PRO A 696 -11.66 43.04 33.54
CA PRO A 696 -10.89 41.92 34.09
C PRO A 696 -11.64 40.93 35.02
N ASN A 697 -11.08 39.72 35.05
CA ASN A 697 -11.21 38.63 36.03
C ASN A 697 -10.61 39.07 37.40
N PRO A 698 -10.43 38.22 38.45
CA PRO A 698 -11.19 37.08 38.98
C PRO A 698 -11.48 37.27 40.51
N SER A 699 -12.25 36.37 41.14
CA SER A 699 -11.79 35.56 42.30
C SER A 699 -12.91 35.10 43.27
N ARG A 700 -12.83 33.79 43.54
CA ARG A 700 -12.91 33.10 44.85
C ARG A 700 -14.23 32.95 45.62
N ARG A 701 -14.46 31.65 45.93
CA ARG A 701 -14.99 31.05 47.18
C ARG A 701 -16.51 31.25 47.40
N SER A 702 -17.30 30.33 47.94
CA SER A 702 -17.13 28.99 48.52
C SER A 702 -18.54 28.45 48.81
N TRP A 703 -18.69 27.13 48.80
CA TRP A 703 -19.82 26.31 49.30
C TRP A 703 -20.30 26.71 50.73
N PRO A 704 -21.51 26.35 51.24
CA PRO A 704 -22.06 24.97 51.25
C PRO A 704 -23.59 24.77 51.18
N ARG A 705 -23.97 23.48 51.10
CA ARG A 705 -25.34 22.90 51.15
C ARG A 705 -26.08 23.22 52.47
N PRO A 706 -27.42 23.02 52.49
CA PRO A 706 -27.95 21.86 53.22
C PRO A 706 -29.10 21.07 52.54
N THR A 707 -29.14 19.80 52.93
CA THR A 707 -30.20 18.76 52.98
C THR A 707 -31.53 19.23 53.60
N ALA A 708 -32.72 18.59 53.53
CA ALA A 708 -33.29 17.41 52.88
C ALA A 708 -34.83 17.35 53.13
N SER A 709 -35.54 16.47 52.40
CA SER A 709 -36.83 15.79 52.72
C SER A 709 -38.12 16.63 52.65
N SER A 710 -39.32 16.13 52.29
CA SER A 710 -39.83 14.84 51.77
C SER A 710 -41.30 15.07 51.34
N SER A 711 -41.83 14.34 50.36
CA SER A 711 -43.15 13.70 50.44
C SER A 711 -43.41 12.80 49.24
N THR A 712 -43.94 11.62 49.57
CA THR A 712 -44.27 10.45 48.76
C THR A 712 -45.66 10.57 48.14
N LYS A 713 -45.89 9.93 46.97
CA LYS A 713 -47.10 9.11 46.70
C LYS A 713 -47.01 8.29 45.41
N SER A 714 -47.71 7.16 45.44
CA SER A 714 -47.58 5.94 44.65
C SER A 714 -48.67 5.74 43.57
N ARG A 715 -48.28 5.01 42.50
CA ARG A 715 -48.98 3.98 41.68
C ARG A 715 -50.31 4.23 40.92
N SER A 716 -50.25 3.85 39.61
CA SER A 716 -51.24 3.24 38.67
C SER A 716 -52.51 4.05 38.32
N CYS A 717 -53.06 4.12 37.09
CA CYS A 717 -53.36 3.10 36.07
C CYS A 717 -54.00 3.74 34.79
N ALA A 718 -53.88 3.11 33.60
CA ALA A 718 -54.78 3.03 32.40
C ALA A 718 -55.47 4.31 31.80
N SER A 719 -55.84 4.45 30.51
CA SER A 719 -55.58 3.80 29.21
C SER A 719 -56.30 4.59 28.07
N ARG A 720 -55.83 4.43 26.82
CA ARG A 720 -56.52 4.53 25.50
C ARG A 720 -57.04 5.88 24.95
N ARG A 721 -56.57 6.23 23.73
CA ARG A 721 -57.38 6.38 22.48
C ARG A 721 -56.50 6.36 21.21
N LYS A 722 -56.92 5.59 20.19
CA LYS A 722 -56.42 5.51 18.80
C LYS A 722 -57.19 6.51 17.91
N TRP A 723 -56.65 7.11 16.83
CA TRP A 723 -56.62 6.72 15.38
C TRP A 723 -56.31 8.01 14.56
N PRO A 724 -56.07 8.02 13.20
CA PRO A 724 -56.06 6.94 12.23
C PRO A 724 -54.84 6.89 11.26
N ALA A 725 -54.77 5.79 10.51
CA ALA A 725 -53.93 5.54 9.35
C ALA A 725 -54.42 6.30 8.10
N ILE A 726 -53.47 6.76 7.27
CA ILE A 726 -53.73 7.32 5.93
C ILE A 726 -53.31 6.27 4.89
N ARG A 727 -54.26 5.86 4.05
CA ARG A 727 -54.08 5.04 2.84
C ARG A 727 -53.51 5.91 1.71
N TRP A 728 -52.57 5.37 0.94
CA TRP A 728 -52.23 5.86 -0.39
C TRP A 728 -52.89 4.95 -1.45
N PRO A 729 -53.40 5.51 -2.56
CA PRO A 729 -54.08 4.74 -3.61
C PRO A 729 -53.09 3.98 -4.50
N GLU A 730 -53.52 2.82 -4.99
CA GLU A 730 -52.89 2.07 -6.08
C GLU A 730 -52.91 2.87 -7.40
N PRO A 731 -51.86 2.75 -8.23
CA PRO A 731 -51.99 2.89 -9.68
C PRO A 731 -52.06 1.51 -10.34
N THR A 732 -53.18 1.28 -11.01
CA THR A 732 -53.45 0.19 -11.93
C THR A 732 -52.55 0.25 -13.19
N PHE A 733 -52.04 -0.92 -13.59
CA PHE A 733 -51.84 -1.39 -14.96
C PHE A 733 -51.33 -0.40 -16.04
N CYS A 734 -50.01 -0.40 -16.29
CA CYS A 734 -49.44 -0.45 -17.65
C CYS A 734 -47.94 -0.80 -17.64
N ALA A 735 -47.63 -2.08 -17.44
CA ALA A 735 -46.29 -2.63 -17.69
C ALA A 735 -46.40 -4.08 -18.18
N ARG A 736 -47.11 -4.28 -19.30
CA ARG A 736 -47.02 -5.50 -20.13
C ARG A 736 -46.73 -5.09 -21.57
N ARG A 737 -45.48 -4.74 -21.84
CA ARG A 737 -44.81 -4.88 -23.16
C ARG A 737 -43.40 -4.30 -23.04
N TRP A 738 -42.47 -5.10 -22.53
CA TRP A 738 -41.03 -5.12 -22.90
C TRP A 738 -40.26 -6.01 -21.90
N ALA A 739 -40.60 -7.30 -21.89
CA ALA A 739 -39.78 -8.35 -21.27
C ALA A 739 -40.16 -9.71 -21.88
N ARG A 740 -40.20 -9.79 -23.22
CA ARG A 740 -40.27 -11.03 -24.00
C ARG A 740 -39.58 -10.83 -25.35
N ARG A 741 -38.26 -10.95 -25.32
CA ARG A 741 -37.24 -11.10 -26.38
C ARG A 741 -35.97 -10.65 -25.65
N SER A 742 -35.28 -11.52 -24.92
CA SER A 742 -34.38 -12.52 -25.48
C SER A 742 -34.02 -13.56 -24.41
N ALA A 743 -34.44 -14.81 -24.59
CA ALA A 743 -33.82 -16.00 -24.01
C ALA A 743 -34.55 -17.25 -24.54
N LYS A 744 -34.29 -17.61 -25.80
CA LYS A 744 -34.53 -18.96 -26.35
C LYS A 744 -33.62 -19.20 -27.58
N CYS A 745 -32.48 -19.84 -27.32
CA CYS A 745 -31.69 -20.78 -28.15
C CYS A 745 -30.32 -20.87 -27.44
N SER A 746 -29.83 -21.99 -26.92
CA SER A 746 -29.75 -23.31 -27.54
C SER A 746 -29.79 -24.48 -26.51
N THR A 747 -30.51 -25.53 -26.92
CA THR A 747 -30.32 -27.00 -26.71
C THR A 747 -29.26 -27.50 -25.71
N LYS A 748 -29.59 -28.24 -24.64
CA LYS A 748 -29.85 -29.72 -24.56
C LYS A 748 -28.88 -30.62 -25.36
N SER A 749 -28.07 -31.44 -24.67
CA SER A 749 -28.25 -32.91 -24.63
C SER A 749 -27.34 -33.64 -23.61
N THR A 750 -27.99 -34.39 -22.71
CA THR A 750 -27.66 -35.76 -22.20
C THR A 750 -26.31 -36.08 -21.53
N LYS A 751 -26.38 -36.49 -20.25
CA LYS A 751 -26.50 -37.92 -19.87
C LYS A 751 -26.97 -38.08 -18.43
N ALA A 752 -27.81 -39.08 -18.24
CA ALA A 752 -28.57 -39.35 -17.03
C ALA A 752 -28.04 -40.57 -16.26
N SER A 753 -28.18 -40.48 -14.94
CA SER A 753 -28.71 -41.52 -14.03
C SER A 753 -27.80 -42.61 -13.42
N ARG A 754 -28.19 -42.92 -12.18
CA ARG A 754 -27.94 -44.08 -11.29
C ARG A 754 -26.85 -43.84 -10.24
N ARG A 755 -27.21 -43.47 -9.00
CA ARG A 755 -27.78 -44.28 -7.88
C ARG A 755 -26.84 -45.40 -7.41
N GLY A 756 -26.47 -45.34 -6.13
CA GLY A 756 -26.35 -46.53 -5.26
C GLY A 756 -25.02 -46.73 -4.55
N CYS A 757 -25.05 -46.53 -3.22
CA CYS A 757 -24.35 -47.27 -2.16
C CYS A 757 -22.80 -47.34 -2.09
N LYS A 758 -22.26 -46.87 -0.96
CA LYS A 758 -21.12 -47.45 -0.22
C LYS A 758 -21.68 -48.42 0.86
N PRO A 759 -20.89 -49.19 1.64
CA PRO A 759 -19.46 -49.62 1.55
C PRO A 759 -19.30 -51.15 1.74
N THR A 760 -18.08 -51.71 1.64
CA THR A 760 -17.49 -52.70 2.59
C THR A 760 -16.07 -53.17 2.18
N ASP A 761 -15.19 -53.19 3.18
CA ASP A 761 -14.15 -54.17 3.53
C ASP A 761 -13.11 -54.71 2.51
N SER A 762 -11.87 -54.24 2.70
CA SER A 762 -10.64 -54.99 3.08
C SER A 762 -10.10 -56.20 2.25
N PRO A 763 -8.76 -56.43 2.27
CA PRO A 763 -7.92 -57.12 1.25
C PRO A 763 -7.72 -58.63 1.59
N PRO A 764 -6.76 -59.48 1.06
CA PRO A 764 -5.51 -59.23 0.31
C PRO A 764 -5.04 -60.31 -0.73
N ALA A 765 -3.80 -60.12 -1.22
CA ALA A 765 -2.76 -61.13 -1.52
C ALA A 765 -2.61 -61.77 -2.92
N ARG A 766 -1.35 -61.67 -3.43
CA ARG A 766 -0.44 -62.72 -3.99
C ARG A 766 -0.98 -63.68 -5.06
N SER A 767 -0.28 -64.13 -6.11
CA SER A 767 1.09 -63.98 -6.60
C SER A 767 1.26 -64.89 -7.85
N ARG A 768 2.31 -64.62 -8.65
CA ARG A 768 3.17 -65.58 -9.41
C ARG A 768 2.75 -66.11 -10.81
N ARG A 769 3.67 -65.83 -11.76
CA ARG A 769 4.42 -66.73 -12.70
C ARG A 769 3.59 -67.43 -13.80
N CYS A 770 4.07 -67.74 -15.01
CA CYS A 770 5.36 -67.81 -15.70
C CYS A 770 5.06 -67.95 -17.22
N GLY A 771 6.02 -67.69 -18.13
CA GLY A 771 5.99 -68.28 -19.48
C GLY A 771 6.62 -67.48 -20.63
N THR A 772 7.95 -67.59 -20.79
CA THR A 772 8.73 -67.47 -22.07
C THR A 772 8.43 -68.67 -23.00
N PRO A 773 8.84 -68.77 -24.30
CA PRO A 773 10.12 -68.28 -24.87
C PRO A 773 10.18 -67.92 -26.39
N SER A 774 11.43 -67.72 -26.86
CA SER A 774 11.98 -67.71 -28.24
C SER A 774 12.13 -66.34 -28.92
N CYS A 775 13.13 -66.03 -29.76
CA CYS A 775 14.54 -66.39 -29.92
C CYS A 775 15.04 -65.59 -31.16
N ARG A 776 16.19 -64.90 -31.06
CA ARG A 776 17.28 -64.75 -32.06
C ARG A 776 17.87 -63.33 -32.14
N SER A 777 19.17 -63.28 -31.87
CA SER A 777 20.19 -62.28 -32.23
C SER A 777 20.85 -62.70 -33.57
N PRO A 778 21.86 -62.01 -34.20
CA PRO A 778 22.86 -61.12 -33.56
C PRO A 778 23.51 -59.93 -34.34
N THR A 779 24.26 -59.11 -33.57
CA THR A 779 25.57 -58.42 -33.85
C THR A 779 25.63 -57.23 -34.84
N THR A 780 26.42 -56.13 -34.67
CA THR A 780 27.66 -55.83 -33.89
C THR A 780 27.99 -54.30 -33.87
N ARG A 781 28.55 -53.79 -32.73
CA ARG A 781 29.75 -52.90 -32.49
C ARG A 781 30.08 -51.70 -33.44
N SER A 782 30.68 -50.55 -33.06
CA SER A 782 31.50 -50.10 -31.89
C SER A 782 31.94 -48.60 -31.98
N THR A 783 32.10 -47.95 -30.82
CA THR A 783 33.22 -47.05 -30.34
C THR A 783 33.59 -45.66 -30.92
N ASN A 784 33.72 -44.71 -29.99
CA ASN A 784 34.87 -43.80 -29.66
C ASN A 784 35.00 -42.34 -30.18
N ARG A 785 35.12 -41.44 -29.16
CA ARG A 785 36.11 -40.35 -28.90
C ARG A 785 36.10 -39.00 -29.68
N MET A 786 36.12 -37.92 -28.89
CA MET A 786 36.68 -36.54 -29.10
C MET A 786 38.13 -36.52 -29.68
N PRO A 787 38.77 -35.40 -30.16
CA PRO A 787 38.82 -34.00 -29.63
C PRO A 787 39.03 -32.87 -30.71
N PRO A 788 39.82 -31.76 -30.54
CA PRO A 788 39.42 -30.39 -30.11
C PRO A 788 39.97 -29.19 -30.97
N ALA A 789 39.99 -27.95 -30.39
CA ALA A 789 40.76 -26.72 -30.74
C ALA A 789 40.21 -25.85 -31.91
N THR A 790 40.27 -24.50 -32.02
CA THR A 790 40.97 -23.32 -31.40
C THR A 790 40.32 -22.06 -32.05
N GLY A 791 40.05 -20.92 -31.39
CA GLY A 791 40.96 -19.76 -31.24
C GLY A 791 40.69 -18.59 -32.24
N TRP A 792 40.93 -17.34 -31.81
CA TRP A 792 40.90 -16.02 -32.52
C TRP A 792 39.55 -15.27 -32.51
N SER A 793 39.31 -14.13 -31.86
CA SER A 793 39.99 -12.80 -31.69
C SER A 793 39.56 -11.72 -32.72
N ARG A 794 38.84 -10.72 -32.17
CA ARG A 794 38.86 -9.26 -32.42
C ARG A 794 38.53 -8.63 -33.79
N THR A 795 37.71 -7.57 -33.65
CA THR A 795 37.63 -6.29 -34.40
C THR A 795 36.70 -6.17 -35.61
N GLY A 796 35.91 -5.08 -35.60
CA GLY A 796 35.31 -4.50 -36.81
C GLY A 796 33.84 -4.08 -36.69
N ARG A 797 33.57 -2.83 -36.27
CA ARG A 797 32.38 -2.08 -36.74
C ARG A 797 32.51 -1.92 -38.28
N PRO A 798 31.41 -1.92 -39.05
CA PRO A 798 30.79 -0.64 -39.38
C PRO A 798 29.25 -0.63 -39.48
N THR A 799 28.70 0.52 -39.12
CA THR A 799 27.54 1.23 -39.68
C THR A 799 26.70 0.55 -40.77
N SER A 800 25.39 0.47 -40.56
CA SER A 800 24.33 1.18 -41.32
C SER A 800 23.03 0.37 -41.37
N ARG A 801 21.92 1.07 -41.10
CA ARG A 801 20.54 0.57 -41.20
C ARG A 801 20.20 0.19 -42.64
N PRO A 802 19.28 -0.77 -42.83
CA PRO A 802 18.27 -0.61 -43.85
C PRO A 802 16.85 -0.65 -43.27
N THR A 803 16.08 0.35 -43.69
CA THR A 803 14.63 0.49 -43.66
C THR A 803 13.91 -0.74 -44.22
N ILE A 804 12.90 -1.24 -43.48
CA ILE A 804 11.96 -2.29 -43.88
C ILE A 804 10.63 -1.61 -44.28
N PRO A 805 10.06 -1.85 -45.47
CA PRO A 805 8.69 -1.47 -45.80
C PRO A 805 7.67 -2.54 -45.33
N PRO A 806 6.40 -2.16 -45.05
CA PRO A 806 5.45 -3.01 -44.34
C PRO A 806 4.79 -4.04 -45.27
N SER A 807 4.83 -5.31 -44.86
CA SER A 807 4.05 -6.40 -45.47
C SER A 807 2.71 -6.58 -44.76
N THR A 808 1.67 -6.59 -45.58
CA THR A 808 0.27 -6.96 -45.36
C THR A 808 0.06 -8.25 -44.56
N TRP A 809 -0.83 -8.20 -43.56
CA TRP A 809 -1.37 -9.37 -42.85
C TRP A 809 -2.74 -9.78 -43.46
N PRO A 810 -3.00 -11.07 -43.71
CA PRO A 810 -4.34 -11.56 -44.02
C PRO A 810 -5.08 -12.02 -42.76
N ALA A 811 -6.40 -11.88 -42.83
CA ALA A 811 -7.38 -12.27 -41.83
C ALA A 811 -7.42 -13.80 -41.59
N CYS A 812 -7.62 -14.18 -40.34
CA CYS A 812 -8.40 -15.35 -39.92
C CYS A 812 -8.95 -15.12 -38.50
#